data_AF-A0A1I8J786-F1
#
_entry.id   AF-A0A1I8J786-F1
#
_cell.length_a   1.000
_cell.length_b   1.000
_cell.length_c   1.000
_cell.angle_alpha   90.00
_cell.angle_beta   90.00
_cell.angle_gamma   90.00
#
_symmetry.space_group_name_H-M   'P 1'
#
loop_
_entity.id
_entity.type
_entity.pdbx_description
1 polymer ?
#
loop_
_entity_poly.entity_id
_entity_poly.type
_entity_poly.pdbx_seq_one_letter_code
_entity_poly.pdbx_strand_id
1 'polypeptide(L)'
;KWEFVEYLMSCISDEDARSQSCITASIHAMKFKQMDKLESFINSMGDSERKDNWCREMAESAQIWRSWDVVQILTKAISNQSLKDQCCRNFANAAADSQDLQVRNFFVELSSDEELKQQFSMEAAGTATSNQEKQVAEKALLETLELLSKEAAEPEVRKQCSDVLAQHESDQRLSVTVAARHIGAKGYAQLVKALLNKFENESERRELCMTAAEFAARSGHLGRVKSVLHGCEDTRLKHECSIKVAEVASRCGHFEVAKHAIEAIKDQKLRDKCCLKAVKASAKNRQLFITKFLVDSVAENLKDQCCSRATPPAAKNGHLEVVTYLVQEMVDKTLKDQCCSRATPPAAKNGHLEVVTYLVQEMVDKTLKVQCCSRATPPAAKNGHLEVVTYLVQEMVDKTVKNQCCKKSAESASDSQKWDVVKFLAESISNQGQKDECYASAAESAAWSGNLEKTKDFVNSINDSSIKNQGYLRSVESAANNLKLESAEEPSVRLECCMKAAESSQSGGKTDVFDAISKEVDDLKDEGLKDLYYSRAAESAAQCGEADAMMSSLRNVRDAKRRAECDRQCALAGASFGHENVVERFDIEPQWLFDLPPLLQFFSMMALKNENSILDKTLSTMQPAEKFRLLLLSIYSEHVSLAFAILRQLTRDVFDLPDSEGATALMLAADSGHHELIEKLVELGASVQVQDCHGRTALTRACEAGHVRAAKSLIDNGADASHQDDRGLTCVQWAEQHGHTELLRILDSFYSRNENRAQDETLSTELHELFKSAGFTRDRAECQQAMADYLQRIAIAVVRDDSWLTGSYAEGWANSLVQVNGRTADDSDIDWTVFVAGQKFHLQGGCSQTGECAQANQLMVTKGHANILESCGSQPAVSTSPSGLRPRMDLCHAIRCCSDFCTDTERIKFITDRLPKVHLVRATRPTKQTQNELRVSFSLHEKRIMRSLSDVQGQLFTVIKFIFKKYLPITLKTPGLKTYHAKTLLFFMLEKHGTEHFNQVWKPEKLISLVKEALEMMLSFIDSSSSPDECMPHFFMSDAPLYFKNAGIGGDFDNTKSRVRLRLSE
;
A
#
# COMPACT_ATOMS: atom_id res chain seq x y z
N LYS A 1 12.62 -53.01 22.09
CA LYS A 1 11.38 -52.54 22.76
C LYS A 1 10.13 -52.94 21.98
N TRP A 2 10.05 -52.63 20.68
CA TRP A 2 8.92 -53.09 19.84
C TRP A 2 8.81 -54.60 19.72
N GLU A 3 9.93 -55.31 19.55
CA GLU A 3 9.95 -56.79 19.57
C GLU A 3 9.42 -57.38 20.89
N PHE A 4 9.66 -56.70 22.01
CA PHE A 4 9.14 -57.10 23.31
C PHE A 4 7.63 -56.86 23.40
N VAL A 5 7.12 -55.77 22.82
CA VAL A 5 5.68 -55.53 22.68
C VAL A 5 5.06 -56.61 21.79
N GLU A 6 5.64 -56.91 20.63
CA GLU A 6 5.18 -57.97 19.73
C GLU A 6 5.16 -59.35 20.42
N TYR A 7 6.19 -59.67 21.22
CA TYR A 7 6.21 -60.89 22.03
C TYR A 7 5.07 -60.93 23.06
N LEU A 8 4.89 -59.84 23.84
CA LEU A 8 3.79 -59.76 24.81
C LEU A 8 2.43 -59.91 24.14
N MET A 9 2.25 -59.31 22.97
CA MET A 9 1.04 -59.42 22.16
C MET A 9 0.78 -60.85 21.69
N SER A 10 1.83 -61.58 21.29
CA SER A 10 1.72 -63.00 20.90
C SER A 10 1.33 -63.92 22.06
N CYS A 11 1.55 -63.49 23.31
CA CYS A 11 1.17 -64.23 24.51
C CYS A 11 -0.30 -64.01 24.92
N ILE A 12 -1.02 -63.06 24.31
CA ILE A 12 -2.42 -62.77 24.63
C ILE A 12 -3.31 -63.73 23.84
N SER A 13 -3.93 -64.69 24.55
CA SER A 13 -4.87 -65.66 23.96
C SER A 13 -6.28 -65.11 23.77
N ASP A 14 -6.65 -64.06 24.51
CA ASP A 14 -7.94 -63.38 24.40
C ASP A 14 -7.94 -62.38 23.22
N GLU A 15 -8.84 -62.59 22.27
CA GLU A 15 -8.81 -61.87 20.98
C GLU A 15 -9.18 -60.39 21.11
N ASP A 16 -10.09 -60.05 22.04
CA ASP A 16 -10.50 -58.68 22.32
C ASP A 16 -9.39 -57.90 23.02
N ALA A 17 -8.77 -58.47 24.05
CA ALA A 17 -7.64 -57.88 24.75
C ALA A 17 -6.43 -57.71 23.80
N ARG A 18 -6.21 -58.67 22.90
CA ARG A 18 -5.18 -58.57 21.86
C ARG A 18 -5.50 -57.44 20.87
N SER A 19 -6.73 -57.34 20.38
CA SER A 19 -7.11 -56.28 19.44
C SER A 19 -6.99 -54.88 20.07
N GLN A 20 -7.40 -54.71 21.33
CA GLN A 20 -7.25 -53.45 22.06
C GLN A 20 -5.78 -53.07 22.30
N SER A 21 -4.94 -54.06 22.56
CA SER A 21 -3.51 -53.85 22.75
C SER A 21 -2.82 -53.53 21.41
N CYS A 22 -3.27 -54.11 20.29
CA CYS A 22 -2.82 -53.77 18.93
C CYS A 22 -3.15 -52.31 18.61
N ILE A 23 -4.37 -51.85 18.92
CA ILE A 23 -4.79 -50.45 18.74
C ILE A 23 -3.85 -49.52 19.50
N THR A 24 -3.57 -49.85 20.77
CA THR A 24 -2.69 -49.04 21.63
C THR A 24 -1.27 -49.00 21.08
N ALA A 25 -0.75 -50.13 20.60
CA ALA A 25 0.56 -50.23 19.99
C ALA A 25 0.64 -49.44 18.67
N SER A 26 -0.38 -49.52 17.83
CA SER A 26 -0.50 -48.75 16.58
C SER A 26 -0.50 -47.24 16.83
N ILE A 27 -1.20 -46.75 17.86
CA ILE A 27 -1.18 -45.33 18.26
C ILE A 27 0.24 -44.88 18.64
N HIS A 28 0.97 -45.71 19.39
CA HIS A 28 2.35 -45.40 19.76
C HIS A 28 3.29 -45.50 18.55
N ALA A 29 3.08 -46.44 17.64
CA ALA A 29 3.85 -46.57 16.41
C ALA A 29 3.69 -45.33 15.52
N MET A 30 2.45 -44.82 15.37
CA MET A 30 2.17 -43.54 14.71
C MET A 30 2.89 -42.38 15.41
N LYS A 31 2.79 -42.28 16.74
CA LYS A 31 3.44 -41.22 17.54
C LYS A 31 4.95 -41.18 17.38
N PHE A 32 5.60 -42.34 17.28
CA PHE A 32 7.06 -42.47 17.12
C PHE A 32 7.51 -42.64 15.67
N LYS A 33 6.60 -42.44 14.69
CA LYS A 33 6.86 -42.53 13.25
C LYS A 33 7.46 -43.88 12.80
N GLN A 34 7.00 -44.99 13.37
CA GLN A 34 7.45 -46.34 13.01
C GLN A 34 6.42 -47.01 12.08
N MET A 35 6.47 -46.70 10.78
CA MET A 35 5.44 -47.11 9.81
C MET A 35 5.40 -48.62 9.55
N ASP A 36 6.56 -49.28 9.50
CA ASP A 36 6.63 -50.74 9.34
C ASP A 36 5.97 -51.48 10.53
N LYS A 37 6.10 -50.91 11.73
CA LYS A 37 5.46 -51.45 12.94
C LYS A 37 3.98 -51.14 13.01
N LEU A 38 3.56 -49.97 12.52
CA LEU A 38 2.15 -49.62 12.39
C LEU A 38 1.42 -50.64 11.50
N GLU A 39 1.97 -50.96 10.33
CA GLU A 39 1.36 -51.95 9.42
C GLU A 39 1.29 -53.35 10.06
N SER A 40 2.36 -53.77 10.75
CA SER A 40 2.40 -55.05 11.49
C SER A 40 1.30 -55.17 12.56
N PHE A 41 1.11 -54.13 13.39
CA PHE A 41 0.10 -54.14 14.45
C PHE A 41 -1.33 -54.09 13.92
N ILE A 42 -1.57 -53.34 12.84
CA ILE A 42 -2.87 -53.29 12.16
C ILE A 42 -3.23 -54.66 11.57
N ASN A 43 -2.26 -55.34 10.96
CA ASN A 43 -2.47 -56.67 10.39
C ASN A 43 -2.69 -57.76 11.45
N SER A 44 -2.31 -57.50 12.70
CA SER A 44 -2.50 -58.43 13.82
C SER A 44 -3.82 -58.26 14.57
N MET A 45 -4.69 -57.33 14.13
CA MET A 45 -6.05 -57.16 14.67
C MET A 45 -6.98 -58.27 14.14
N GLY A 46 -7.67 -58.99 15.04
CA GLY A 46 -8.49 -60.16 14.67
C GLY A 46 -9.89 -59.82 14.16
N ASP A 47 -10.49 -58.75 14.67
CA ASP A 47 -11.83 -58.28 14.26
C ASP A 47 -11.73 -57.33 13.06
N SER A 48 -12.20 -57.78 11.89
CA SER A 48 -12.15 -57.02 10.64
C SER A 48 -13.04 -55.77 10.65
N GLU A 49 -14.21 -55.81 11.29
CA GLU A 49 -15.13 -54.67 11.31
C GLU A 49 -14.60 -53.58 12.24
N ARG A 50 -14.11 -53.97 13.42
CA ARG A 50 -13.49 -53.05 14.38
C ARG A 50 -12.19 -52.47 13.84
N LYS A 51 -11.39 -53.27 13.14
CA LYS A 51 -10.17 -52.82 12.44
C LYS A 51 -10.51 -51.78 11.36
N ASP A 52 -11.49 -52.04 10.51
CA ASP A 52 -11.85 -51.15 9.39
C ASP A 52 -12.39 -49.80 9.89
N ASN A 53 -13.28 -49.83 10.90
CA ASN A 53 -13.81 -48.61 11.52
C ASN A 53 -12.70 -47.80 12.20
N TRP A 54 -11.80 -48.46 12.93
CA TRP A 54 -10.66 -47.80 13.56
C TRP A 54 -9.69 -47.22 12.53
N CYS A 55 -9.39 -47.96 11.45
CA CYS A 55 -8.53 -47.48 10.38
C CYS A 55 -9.12 -46.26 9.67
N ARG A 56 -10.43 -46.26 9.38
CA ARG A 56 -11.14 -45.09 8.83
C ARG A 56 -11.01 -43.88 9.76
N GLU A 57 -11.40 -44.01 11.02
CA GLU A 57 -11.41 -42.89 11.97
C GLU A 57 -10.01 -42.29 12.16
N MET A 58 -8.99 -43.15 12.22
CA MET A 58 -7.60 -42.71 12.33
C MET A 58 -7.09 -42.12 11.02
N ALA A 59 -7.49 -42.63 9.86
CA ALA A 59 -7.12 -42.08 8.55
C ALA A 59 -7.72 -40.69 8.34
N GLU A 60 -9.00 -40.50 8.68
CA GLU A 60 -9.67 -39.20 8.68
C GLU A 60 -8.99 -38.22 9.64
N SER A 61 -8.66 -38.70 10.86
CA SER A 61 -7.93 -37.89 11.83
C SER A 61 -6.51 -37.52 11.36
N ALA A 62 -5.79 -38.44 10.71
CA ALA A 62 -4.44 -38.22 10.20
C ALA A 62 -4.42 -37.32 8.95
N GLN A 63 -5.47 -37.38 8.13
CA GLN A 63 -5.66 -36.52 6.96
C GLN A 63 -5.77 -35.05 7.35
N ILE A 64 -6.41 -34.74 8.50
CA ILE A 64 -6.47 -33.38 9.06
C ILE A 64 -5.06 -32.79 9.25
N TRP A 65 -4.10 -33.60 9.69
CA TRP A 65 -2.71 -33.19 9.92
C TRP A 65 -1.80 -33.44 8.71
N ARG A 66 -2.38 -33.77 7.55
CA ARG A 66 -1.67 -34.06 6.29
C ARG A 66 -0.55 -35.10 6.42
N SER A 67 -0.72 -36.06 7.33
CA SER A 67 0.22 -37.16 7.50
C SER A 67 -0.08 -38.25 6.47
N TRP A 68 0.13 -37.94 5.19
CA TRP A 68 -0.33 -38.77 4.08
C TRP A 68 0.21 -40.20 4.13
N ASP A 69 1.45 -40.43 4.57
CA ASP A 69 1.99 -41.79 4.76
C ASP A 69 1.14 -42.63 5.72
N VAL A 70 0.64 -42.02 6.80
CA VAL A 70 -0.24 -42.68 7.78
C VAL A 70 -1.63 -42.91 7.20
N VAL A 71 -2.17 -41.92 6.48
CA VAL A 71 -3.47 -42.03 5.80
C VAL A 71 -3.44 -43.14 4.76
N GLN A 72 -2.35 -43.24 3.98
CA GLN A 72 -2.16 -44.26 2.96
C GLN A 72 -2.12 -45.67 3.57
N ILE A 73 -1.34 -45.87 4.65
CA ILE A 73 -1.24 -47.17 5.34
C ILE A 73 -2.59 -47.58 5.93
N LEU A 74 -3.28 -46.66 6.62
CA LEU A 74 -4.57 -46.94 7.24
C LEU A 74 -5.66 -47.21 6.19
N THR A 75 -5.72 -46.42 5.12
CA THR A 75 -6.72 -46.60 4.05
C THR A 75 -6.49 -47.91 3.30
N LYS A 76 -5.24 -48.29 3.06
CA LYS A 76 -4.88 -49.57 2.43
C LYS A 76 -5.31 -50.77 3.30
N ALA A 77 -5.24 -50.63 4.62
CA ALA A 77 -5.55 -51.69 5.57
C ALA A 77 -7.05 -51.94 5.78
N ILE A 78 -7.93 -51.05 5.29
CA ILE A 78 -9.39 -51.26 5.30
C ILE A 78 -9.73 -52.43 4.38
N SER A 79 -10.52 -53.38 4.86
CA SER A 79 -10.89 -54.57 4.10
C SER A 79 -12.21 -54.38 3.35
N ASN A 80 -13.15 -53.61 3.90
CA ASN A 80 -14.41 -53.24 3.29
C ASN A 80 -14.18 -52.27 2.10
N GLN A 81 -14.46 -52.74 0.89
CA GLN A 81 -14.20 -51.97 -0.33
C GLN A 81 -15.08 -50.71 -0.46
N SER A 82 -16.34 -50.75 -0.02
CA SER A 82 -17.22 -49.58 -0.05
C SER A 82 -16.72 -48.48 0.89
N LEU A 83 -16.28 -48.87 2.09
CA LEU A 83 -15.69 -47.93 3.06
C LEU A 83 -14.36 -47.37 2.54
N LYS A 84 -13.53 -48.23 1.92
CA LYS A 84 -12.26 -47.83 1.30
C LYS A 84 -12.48 -46.85 0.16
N ASP A 85 -13.44 -47.08 -0.74
CA ASP A 85 -13.74 -46.19 -1.86
C ASP A 85 -14.26 -44.83 -1.36
N GLN A 86 -15.09 -44.81 -0.31
CA GLN A 86 -15.53 -43.59 0.34
C GLN A 86 -14.34 -42.79 0.90
N CYS A 87 -13.43 -43.46 1.62
CA CYS A 87 -12.19 -42.86 2.10
C CYS A 87 -11.32 -42.34 0.94
N CYS A 88 -11.13 -43.13 -0.12
CA CYS A 88 -10.32 -42.74 -1.27
C CYS A 88 -10.88 -41.51 -1.99
N ARG A 89 -12.21 -41.45 -2.20
CA ARG A 89 -12.89 -40.28 -2.76
C ARG A 89 -12.65 -39.03 -1.90
N ASN A 90 -12.85 -39.14 -0.59
CA ASN A 90 -12.64 -38.04 0.34
C ASN A 90 -11.18 -37.56 0.37
N PHE A 91 -10.23 -38.49 0.43
CA PHE A 91 -8.81 -38.18 0.51
C PHE A 91 -8.22 -37.72 -0.82
N ALA A 92 -8.71 -38.20 -1.96
CA ALA A 92 -8.37 -37.69 -3.28
C ALA A 92 -8.81 -36.23 -3.45
N ASN A 93 -10.03 -35.90 -3.03
CA ASN A 93 -10.52 -34.52 -3.04
C ASN A 93 -9.69 -33.61 -2.12
N ALA A 94 -9.42 -34.06 -0.89
CA ALA A 94 -8.59 -33.30 0.05
C ALA A 94 -7.13 -33.11 -0.44
N ALA A 95 -6.57 -34.10 -1.15
CA ALA A 95 -5.27 -33.99 -1.79
C ALA A 95 -5.31 -33.03 -3.01
N ALA A 96 -6.43 -32.96 -3.74
CA ALA A 96 -6.64 -32.02 -4.83
C ALA A 96 -6.62 -30.56 -4.34
N ASP A 97 -7.31 -30.25 -3.25
CA ASP A 97 -7.35 -28.92 -2.64
C ASP A 97 -5.96 -28.45 -2.14
N SER A 98 -5.09 -29.40 -1.79
CA SER A 98 -3.73 -29.14 -1.32
C SER A 98 -2.66 -29.17 -2.40
N GLN A 99 -3.04 -29.36 -3.68
CA GLN A 99 -2.15 -29.43 -4.84
C GLN A 99 -1.13 -30.59 -4.80
N ASP A 100 -1.36 -31.62 -3.98
CA ASP A 100 -0.48 -32.80 -3.88
C ASP A 100 -0.95 -33.89 -4.86
N LEU A 101 -0.52 -33.74 -6.12
CA LEU A 101 -0.94 -34.59 -7.23
C LEU A 101 -0.50 -36.05 -7.06
N GLN A 102 0.61 -36.32 -6.37
CA GLN A 102 1.09 -37.70 -6.16
C GLN A 102 0.19 -38.45 -5.16
N VAL A 103 -0.14 -37.79 -4.05
CA VAL A 103 -1.04 -38.35 -3.03
C VAL A 103 -2.47 -38.47 -3.59
N ARG A 104 -2.92 -37.48 -4.37
CA ARG A 104 -4.21 -37.55 -5.04
C ARG A 104 -4.31 -38.76 -5.96
N ASN A 105 -3.32 -38.95 -6.84
CA ASN A 105 -3.31 -40.07 -7.78
C ASN A 105 -3.26 -41.42 -7.06
N PHE A 106 -2.53 -41.51 -5.94
CA PHE A 106 -2.52 -42.72 -5.11
C PHE A 106 -3.93 -43.15 -4.67
N PHE A 107 -4.75 -42.22 -4.17
CA PHE A 107 -6.11 -42.56 -3.73
C PHE A 107 -7.08 -42.83 -4.90
N VAL A 108 -6.90 -42.17 -6.04
CA VAL A 108 -7.66 -42.46 -7.26
C VAL A 108 -7.33 -43.86 -7.80
N GLU A 109 -6.06 -44.28 -7.75
CA GLU A 109 -5.63 -45.63 -8.14
C GLU A 109 -6.06 -46.71 -7.13
N LEU A 110 -6.08 -46.36 -5.83
CA LEU A 110 -6.50 -47.27 -4.77
C LEU A 110 -8.01 -47.55 -4.77
N SER A 111 -8.81 -46.67 -5.39
CA SER A 111 -10.25 -46.82 -5.49
C SER A 111 -10.68 -47.72 -6.66
N SER A 112 -11.71 -48.53 -6.44
CA SER A 112 -12.41 -49.30 -7.49
C SER A 112 -13.49 -48.50 -8.22
N ASP A 113 -13.68 -47.24 -7.84
CA ASP A 113 -14.74 -46.38 -8.36
C ASP A 113 -14.38 -45.81 -9.75
N GLU A 114 -14.92 -46.40 -10.81
CA GLU A 114 -14.71 -45.95 -12.18
C GLU A 114 -15.37 -44.60 -12.50
N GLU A 115 -16.42 -44.23 -11.76
CA GLU A 115 -17.10 -42.93 -11.91
C GLU A 115 -16.22 -41.82 -11.34
N LEU A 116 -15.56 -42.08 -10.20
CA LEU A 116 -14.53 -41.21 -9.65
C LEU A 116 -13.36 -41.03 -10.63
N LYS A 117 -12.88 -42.10 -11.26
CA LYS A 117 -11.80 -42.04 -12.27
C LYS A 117 -12.22 -41.25 -13.52
N GLN A 118 -13.45 -41.45 -14.01
CA GLN A 118 -14.00 -40.73 -15.16
C GLN A 118 -14.31 -39.26 -14.85
N GLN A 119 -14.89 -38.96 -13.70
CA GLN A 119 -15.20 -37.60 -13.25
C GLN A 119 -13.92 -36.77 -13.17
N PHE A 120 -12.83 -37.32 -12.64
CA PHE A 120 -11.55 -36.63 -12.64
C PHE A 120 -10.92 -36.49 -14.03
N SER A 121 -11.18 -37.43 -14.95
CA SER A 121 -10.80 -37.28 -16.36
C SER A 121 -11.59 -36.17 -17.08
N MET A 122 -12.82 -35.87 -16.65
CA MET A 122 -13.70 -34.85 -17.24
C MET A 122 -13.57 -33.47 -16.58
N GLU A 123 -13.32 -33.39 -15.26
CA GLU A 123 -13.08 -32.14 -14.53
C GLU A 123 -11.77 -31.45 -14.96
N ALA A 124 -10.80 -32.22 -15.47
CA ALA A 124 -9.64 -31.67 -16.16
C ALA A 124 -10.00 -30.91 -17.46
N ALA A 125 -11.19 -31.15 -18.04
CA ALA A 125 -11.63 -30.61 -19.32
C ALA A 125 -12.78 -29.56 -19.23
N GLY A 126 -13.36 -29.30 -18.05
CA GLY A 126 -14.79 -28.93 -17.98
C GLY A 126 -15.25 -27.57 -17.43
N THR A 127 -14.42 -26.66 -16.89
CA THR A 127 -14.96 -25.39 -16.32
C THR A 127 -14.01 -24.19 -16.40
N ALA A 128 -14.27 -23.20 -17.26
CA ALA A 128 -13.77 -21.83 -17.11
C ALA A 128 -14.52 -20.82 -18.00
N THR A 129 -14.99 -19.72 -17.41
CA THR A 129 -15.44 -18.48 -18.09
C THR A 129 -14.65 -17.28 -17.54
N SER A 130 -14.08 -16.46 -18.44
CA SER A 130 -13.17 -15.30 -18.20
C SER A 130 -11.74 -15.66 -17.79
N ASN A 131 -10.76 -14.74 -17.95
CA ASN A 131 -9.27 -14.76 -17.87
C ASN A 131 -8.52 -15.99 -17.28
N GLN A 132 -9.14 -16.75 -16.40
CA GLN A 132 -8.94 -18.17 -16.20
C GLN A 132 -8.85 -18.94 -17.54
N GLU A 133 -9.65 -18.63 -18.57
CA GLU A 133 -9.60 -19.32 -19.88
C GLU A 133 -8.23 -19.28 -20.55
N LYS A 134 -7.46 -18.19 -20.42
CA LYS A 134 -6.11 -18.15 -21.02
C LYS A 134 -5.13 -19.02 -20.24
N GLN A 135 -5.21 -19.02 -18.91
CA GLN A 135 -4.34 -19.83 -18.03
C GLN A 135 -4.76 -21.30 -17.94
N VAL A 136 -6.05 -21.61 -18.12
CA VAL A 136 -6.63 -22.95 -18.05
C VAL A 136 -6.59 -23.62 -19.42
N ALA A 137 -6.84 -22.92 -20.52
CA ALA A 137 -6.53 -23.44 -21.86
C ALA A 137 -5.01 -23.59 -22.05
N GLU A 138 -4.20 -22.69 -21.48
CA GLU A 138 -2.77 -22.91 -21.32
C GLU A 138 -2.55 -24.21 -20.53
N LYS A 139 -3.05 -24.36 -19.30
CA LYS A 139 -2.85 -25.54 -18.43
C LYS A 139 -3.31 -26.87 -19.06
N ALA A 140 -4.47 -26.91 -19.73
CA ALA A 140 -4.98 -28.09 -20.42
C ALA A 140 -4.13 -28.47 -21.65
N LEU A 141 -3.65 -27.46 -22.40
CA LEU A 141 -2.62 -27.66 -23.41
C LEU A 141 -1.31 -28.15 -22.77
N LEU A 142 -0.89 -27.63 -21.61
CA LEU A 142 0.32 -28.09 -20.90
C LEU A 142 0.20 -29.55 -20.47
N GLU A 143 -0.94 -29.96 -19.91
CA GLU A 143 -1.23 -31.32 -19.47
C GLU A 143 -1.31 -32.30 -20.65
N THR A 144 -1.93 -31.88 -21.76
CA THR A 144 -1.95 -32.64 -23.01
C THR A 144 -0.52 -32.80 -23.56
N LEU A 145 0.25 -31.72 -23.68
CA LEU A 145 1.63 -31.73 -24.16
C LEU A 145 2.59 -32.54 -23.24
N GLU A 146 2.32 -32.60 -21.94
CA GLU A 146 3.08 -33.36 -20.94
C GLU A 146 2.78 -34.87 -20.99
N LEU A 147 1.50 -35.26 -21.20
CA LEU A 147 1.09 -36.63 -21.53
C LEU A 147 1.73 -37.13 -22.84
N LEU A 148 1.71 -36.29 -23.88
CA LEU A 148 2.29 -36.60 -25.20
C LEU A 148 3.80 -36.82 -25.17
N SER A 149 4.52 -36.21 -24.22
CA SER A 149 5.95 -36.42 -24.04
C SER A 149 6.29 -37.78 -23.42
N LYS A 150 5.34 -38.42 -22.73
CA LYS A 150 5.51 -39.71 -22.06
C LYS A 150 5.16 -40.91 -22.95
N GLU A 151 4.30 -40.74 -23.96
CA GLU A 151 3.70 -41.86 -24.73
C GLU A 151 3.99 -41.87 -26.25
N ALA A 152 5.04 -41.17 -26.70
CA ALA A 152 5.30 -40.85 -28.11
C ALA A 152 5.56 -42.01 -29.11
N ALA A 153 5.27 -43.27 -28.76
CA ALA A 153 5.45 -44.44 -29.63
C ALA A 153 4.18 -44.88 -30.39
N GLU A 154 2.96 -44.50 -29.96
CA GLU A 154 1.74 -45.03 -30.56
C GLU A 154 1.15 -44.19 -31.73
N PRO A 155 0.77 -44.83 -32.86
CA PRO A 155 0.18 -44.15 -34.03
C PRO A 155 -1.18 -43.48 -33.77
N GLU A 156 -2.00 -44.06 -32.90
CA GLU A 156 -3.36 -43.57 -32.62
C GLU A 156 -3.31 -42.26 -31.82
N VAL A 157 -2.32 -42.13 -30.91
CA VAL A 157 -2.05 -40.92 -30.15
C VAL A 157 -1.54 -39.80 -31.08
N ARG A 158 -0.76 -40.11 -32.12
CA ARG A 158 -0.37 -39.10 -33.15
C ARG A 158 -1.57 -38.56 -33.92
N LYS A 159 -2.56 -39.40 -34.19
CA LYS A 159 -3.78 -39.01 -34.91
C LYS A 159 -4.65 -38.11 -34.03
N GLN A 160 -4.86 -38.49 -32.77
CA GLN A 160 -5.58 -37.67 -31.79
C GLN A 160 -4.88 -36.31 -31.54
N CYS A 161 -3.54 -36.29 -31.51
CA CYS A 161 -2.78 -35.03 -31.49
C CYS A 161 -3.03 -34.16 -32.72
N SER A 162 -3.12 -34.81 -33.88
CA SER A 162 -3.36 -34.10 -35.12
C SER A 162 -4.74 -33.45 -35.12
N ASP A 163 -5.72 -34.16 -34.58
CA ASP A 163 -7.11 -33.75 -34.50
C ASP A 163 -7.33 -32.66 -33.44
N VAL A 164 -6.68 -32.72 -32.27
CA VAL A 164 -6.73 -31.68 -31.23
C VAL A 164 -6.08 -30.37 -31.69
N LEU A 165 -4.93 -30.45 -32.37
CA LEU A 165 -4.29 -29.28 -32.96
C LEU A 165 -5.12 -28.69 -34.11
N ALA A 166 -5.78 -29.53 -34.92
CA ALA A 166 -6.66 -29.09 -36.01
C ALA A 166 -7.97 -28.45 -35.49
N GLN A 167 -8.56 -28.98 -34.42
CA GLN A 167 -9.72 -28.39 -33.75
C GLN A 167 -9.41 -27.03 -33.11
N HIS A 168 -8.20 -26.83 -32.59
CA HIS A 168 -7.79 -25.54 -32.03
C HIS A 168 -7.32 -24.51 -33.07
N GLU A 169 -6.88 -24.95 -34.26
CA GLU A 169 -6.65 -24.08 -35.42
C GLU A 169 -7.96 -23.47 -35.96
N SER A 170 -9.06 -24.23 -35.97
CA SER A 170 -10.38 -23.71 -36.39
C SER A 170 -10.96 -22.63 -35.47
N ASP A 171 -10.50 -22.57 -34.21
CA ASP A 171 -11.02 -21.66 -33.17
C ASP A 171 -10.18 -20.37 -33.00
N GLN A 172 -9.12 -20.15 -33.79
CA GLN A 172 -8.18 -19.00 -33.68
C GLN A 172 -7.60 -18.73 -32.27
N ARG A 173 -7.67 -19.70 -31.34
CA ARG A 173 -7.35 -19.51 -29.92
C ARG A 173 -5.90 -19.84 -29.55
N LEU A 174 -5.12 -20.49 -30.44
CA LEU A 174 -3.73 -20.84 -30.18
C LEU A 174 -2.77 -19.89 -30.91
N SER A 175 -2.14 -18.96 -30.18
CA SER A 175 -0.97 -18.26 -30.70
C SER A 175 0.24 -19.20 -30.63
N VAL A 176 0.93 -19.43 -31.75
CA VAL A 176 2.22 -20.18 -31.86
C VAL A 176 3.20 -19.79 -30.73
N THR A 177 3.15 -18.53 -30.30
CA THR A 177 3.96 -17.95 -29.23
C THR A 177 3.69 -18.57 -27.83
N VAL A 178 2.46 -19.00 -27.54
CA VAL A 178 2.05 -19.61 -26.25
C VAL A 178 2.59 -21.03 -26.12
N ALA A 179 2.38 -21.85 -27.16
CA ALA A 179 2.93 -23.21 -27.22
C ALA A 179 4.47 -23.17 -27.13
N ALA A 180 5.11 -22.28 -27.88
CA ALA A 180 6.55 -22.10 -27.85
C ALA A 180 7.09 -21.73 -26.46
N ARG A 181 6.41 -20.83 -25.74
CA ARG A 181 6.80 -20.41 -24.38
C ARG A 181 6.87 -21.60 -23.43
N HIS A 182 5.86 -22.46 -23.45
CA HIS A 182 5.80 -23.59 -22.54
C HIS A 182 6.82 -24.67 -22.88
N ILE A 183 6.95 -25.01 -24.16
CA ILE A 183 7.95 -25.95 -24.65
C ILE A 183 9.35 -25.53 -24.20
N GLY A 184 9.66 -24.23 -24.32
CA GLY A 184 10.90 -23.66 -23.80
C GLY A 184 11.03 -23.80 -22.28
N ALA A 185 9.96 -23.50 -21.53
CA ALA A 185 9.97 -23.59 -20.07
C ALA A 185 10.17 -25.01 -19.53
N LYS A 186 9.69 -26.05 -20.21
CA LYS A 186 9.76 -27.46 -19.74
C LYS A 186 10.85 -28.30 -20.41
N GLY A 187 11.22 -28.00 -21.66
CA GLY A 187 12.30 -28.67 -22.39
C GLY A 187 11.94 -29.98 -23.08
N TYR A 188 10.71 -30.13 -23.60
CA TYR A 188 10.25 -31.36 -24.25
C TYR A 188 10.74 -31.49 -25.71
N ALA A 189 11.87 -32.18 -25.93
CA ALA A 189 12.50 -32.31 -27.27
C ALA A 189 11.59 -32.96 -28.33
N GLN A 190 10.87 -34.02 -27.97
CA GLN A 190 10.04 -34.78 -28.91
C GLN A 190 8.84 -33.98 -29.40
N LEU A 191 8.32 -33.12 -28.54
CA LEU A 191 7.20 -32.23 -28.85
C LEU A 191 7.62 -31.06 -29.75
N VAL A 192 8.82 -30.51 -29.55
CA VAL A 192 9.44 -29.54 -30.49
C VAL A 192 9.47 -30.14 -31.90
N LYS A 193 9.96 -31.39 -32.02
CA LYS A 193 10.07 -32.10 -33.29
C LYS A 193 8.71 -32.40 -33.93
N ALA A 194 7.74 -32.85 -33.14
CA ALA A 194 6.39 -33.14 -33.62
C ALA A 194 5.66 -31.89 -34.15
N LEU A 195 5.79 -30.75 -33.47
CA LEU A 195 5.16 -29.50 -33.89
C LEU A 195 5.87 -28.85 -35.08
N LEU A 196 7.20 -28.86 -35.12
CA LEU A 196 7.95 -28.36 -36.29
C LEU A 196 7.64 -29.12 -37.58
N ASN A 197 7.29 -30.40 -37.49
CA ASN A 197 6.89 -31.21 -38.64
C ASN A 197 5.44 -30.97 -39.10
N LYS A 198 4.62 -30.28 -38.28
CA LYS A 198 3.21 -30.01 -38.56
C LYS A 198 2.97 -28.68 -39.29
N PHE A 199 3.77 -27.66 -39.00
CA PHE A 199 3.65 -26.36 -39.65
C PHE A 199 4.29 -26.39 -41.05
N GLU A 200 3.47 -26.18 -42.09
CA GLU A 200 3.96 -26.10 -43.48
C GLU A 200 4.71 -24.76 -43.74
N ASN A 201 4.29 -23.68 -43.07
CA ASN A 201 4.85 -22.34 -43.21
C ASN A 201 6.23 -22.20 -42.52
N GLU A 202 7.25 -21.77 -43.26
CA GLU A 202 8.61 -21.52 -42.71
C GLU A 202 8.62 -20.43 -41.63
N SER A 203 7.75 -19.41 -41.74
CA SER A 203 7.71 -18.30 -40.78
C SER A 203 7.24 -18.74 -39.39
N GLU A 204 6.23 -19.61 -39.34
CA GLU A 204 5.66 -20.14 -38.10
C GLU A 204 6.61 -21.12 -37.41
N ARG A 205 7.29 -22.00 -38.20
CA ARG A 205 8.36 -22.89 -37.68
C ARG A 205 9.49 -22.10 -37.04
N ARG A 206 9.89 -21.00 -37.67
CA ARG A 206 10.91 -20.09 -37.16
C ARG A 206 10.47 -19.40 -35.87
N GLU A 207 9.25 -18.86 -35.82
CA GLU A 207 8.71 -18.21 -34.62
C GLU A 207 8.62 -19.17 -33.43
N LEU A 208 8.16 -20.41 -33.67
CA LEU A 208 8.07 -21.47 -32.67
C LEU A 208 9.45 -21.82 -32.09
N CYS A 209 10.45 -22.15 -32.94
CA CYS A 209 11.80 -22.49 -32.46
C CYS A 209 12.45 -21.33 -31.70
N MET A 210 12.36 -20.10 -32.25
CA MET A 210 13.01 -18.94 -31.66
C MET A 210 12.43 -18.59 -30.29
N THR A 211 11.11 -18.66 -30.15
CA THR A 211 10.42 -18.38 -28.89
C THR A 211 10.69 -19.48 -27.86
N ALA A 212 10.64 -20.76 -28.26
CA ALA A 212 10.96 -21.87 -27.37
C ALA A 212 12.42 -21.83 -26.89
N ALA A 213 13.36 -21.53 -27.79
CA ALA A 213 14.77 -21.40 -27.48
C ALA A 213 15.03 -20.22 -26.53
N GLU A 214 14.33 -19.08 -26.71
CA GLU A 214 14.39 -17.94 -25.78
C GLU A 214 13.91 -18.32 -24.37
N PHE A 215 12.75 -18.94 -24.23
CA PHE A 215 12.23 -19.31 -22.92
C PHE A 215 13.05 -20.41 -22.23
N ALA A 216 13.57 -21.39 -22.99
CA ALA A 216 14.51 -22.37 -22.47
C ALA A 216 15.77 -21.70 -21.94
N ALA A 217 16.33 -20.73 -22.67
CA ALA A 217 17.51 -19.98 -22.26
C ALA A 217 17.27 -19.15 -20.98
N ARG A 218 16.09 -18.53 -20.81
CA ARG A 218 15.73 -17.80 -19.57
C ARG A 218 15.72 -18.68 -18.33
N SER A 219 15.35 -19.96 -18.48
CA SER A 219 15.24 -20.91 -17.36
C SER A 219 16.59 -21.30 -16.74
N GLY A 220 17.70 -21.15 -17.47
CA GLY A 220 19.03 -21.57 -17.02
C GLY A 220 19.29 -23.08 -17.04
N HIS A 221 18.30 -23.91 -17.39
CA HIS A 221 18.47 -25.36 -17.42
C HIS A 221 19.08 -25.85 -18.75
N LEU A 222 20.36 -26.23 -18.73
CA LEU A 222 21.10 -26.73 -19.88
C LEU A 222 20.41 -27.92 -20.59
N GLY A 223 19.79 -28.83 -19.83
CA GLY A 223 19.07 -29.98 -20.39
C GLY A 223 17.87 -29.57 -21.27
N ARG A 224 17.15 -28.51 -20.88
CA ARG A 224 16.00 -28.00 -21.65
C ARG A 224 16.45 -27.35 -22.95
N VAL A 225 17.53 -26.58 -22.90
CA VAL A 225 18.14 -25.95 -24.09
C VAL A 225 18.65 -27.00 -25.07
N LYS A 226 19.37 -28.03 -24.58
CA LYS A 226 19.82 -29.17 -25.41
C LYS A 226 18.65 -29.85 -26.11
N SER A 227 17.57 -30.07 -25.37
CA SER A 227 16.35 -30.71 -25.87
C SER A 227 15.69 -29.89 -26.98
N VAL A 228 15.53 -28.58 -26.80
CA VAL A 228 14.95 -27.69 -27.81
C VAL A 228 15.85 -27.59 -29.06
N LEU A 229 17.17 -27.47 -28.89
CA LEU A 229 18.11 -27.40 -30.02
C LEU A 229 18.29 -28.74 -30.75
N HIS A 230 18.06 -29.87 -30.08
CA HIS A 230 18.09 -31.20 -30.70
C HIS A 230 16.83 -31.45 -31.54
N GLY A 231 15.67 -30.95 -31.11
CA GLY A 231 14.41 -31.06 -31.87
C GLY A 231 14.36 -30.26 -33.17
N CYS A 232 15.29 -29.32 -33.38
CA CYS A 232 15.43 -28.56 -34.62
C CYS A 232 16.39 -29.28 -35.59
N GLU A 233 15.82 -29.90 -36.64
CA GLU A 233 16.59 -30.64 -37.67
C GLU A 233 17.17 -29.73 -38.76
N ASP A 234 16.55 -28.56 -38.99
CA ASP A 234 17.06 -27.53 -39.91
C ASP A 234 18.33 -26.89 -39.34
N THR A 235 19.44 -27.05 -40.06
CA THR A 235 20.75 -26.55 -39.67
C THR A 235 20.81 -25.02 -39.58
N ARG A 236 20.11 -24.30 -40.47
CA ARG A 236 20.06 -22.84 -40.49
C ARG A 236 19.26 -22.31 -39.31
N LEU A 237 18.08 -22.87 -39.04
CA LEU A 237 17.26 -22.50 -37.88
C LEU A 237 17.95 -22.84 -36.57
N LYS A 238 18.67 -23.96 -36.50
CA LYS A 238 19.46 -24.34 -35.33
C LYS A 238 20.54 -23.32 -35.01
N HIS A 239 21.23 -22.78 -36.02
CA HIS A 239 22.19 -21.68 -35.81
C HIS A 239 21.51 -20.40 -35.32
N GLU A 240 20.35 -20.03 -35.85
CA GLU A 240 19.60 -18.85 -35.38
C GLU A 240 19.11 -19.02 -33.93
N CYS A 241 18.56 -20.19 -33.59
CA CYS A 241 18.12 -20.54 -32.25
C CYS A 241 19.32 -20.55 -31.27
N SER A 242 20.49 -21.09 -31.65
CA SER A 242 21.73 -21.00 -30.85
C SER A 242 22.19 -19.56 -30.60
N ILE A 243 22.13 -18.68 -31.60
CA ILE A 243 22.48 -17.26 -31.43
C ILE A 243 21.53 -16.58 -30.43
N LYS A 244 20.23 -16.86 -30.53
CA LYS A 244 19.22 -16.33 -29.61
C LYS A 244 19.42 -16.84 -28.18
N VAL A 245 19.70 -18.13 -28.01
CA VAL A 245 20.00 -18.73 -26.70
C VAL A 245 21.22 -18.07 -26.08
N ALA A 246 22.32 -17.92 -26.83
CA ALA A 246 23.53 -17.28 -26.33
C ALA A 246 23.27 -15.84 -25.87
N GLU A 247 22.50 -15.06 -26.63
CA GLU A 247 22.13 -13.69 -26.27
C GLU A 247 21.29 -13.61 -24.98
N VAL A 248 20.27 -14.47 -24.87
CA VAL A 248 19.34 -14.49 -23.73
C VAL A 248 20.02 -15.03 -22.47
N ALA A 249 20.77 -16.12 -22.58
CA ALA A 249 21.55 -16.67 -21.47
C ALA A 249 22.59 -15.66 -20.96
N SER A 250 23.25 -14.94 -21.88
CA SER A 250 24.18 -13.85 -21.54
C SER A 250 23.50 -12.70 -20.80
N ARG A 251 22.23 -12.39 -21.11
CA ARG A 251 21.44 -11.39 -20.39
C ARG A 251 21.06 -11.86 -18.98
N CYS A 252 20.69 -13.13 -18.85
CA CYS A 252 20.20 -13.72 -17.61
C CYS A 252 21.30 -14.23 -16.65
N GLY A 253 22.56 -14.32 -17.11
CA GLY A 253 23.68 -14.78 -16.28
C GLY A 253 23.89 -16.30 -16.26
N HIS A 254 23.34 -17.03 -17.23
CA HIS A 254 23.43 -18.50 -17.28
C HIS A 254 24.67 -18.95 -18.05
N PHE A 255 25.83 -18.99 -17.38
CA PHE A 255 27.14 -19.26 -18.01
C PHE A 255 27.20 -20.58 -18.80
N GLU A 256 26.81 -21.71 -18.19
CA GLU A 256 26.86 -23.03 -18.86
C GLU A 256 25.94 -23.12 -20.09
N VAL A 257 24.80 -22.42 -20.07
CA VAL A 257 23.89 -22.35 -21.21
C VAL A 257 24.48 -21.51 -22.34
N ALA A 258 25.05 -20.35 -22.01
CA ALA A 258 25.72 -19.49 -22.99
C ALA A 258 26.92 -20.19 -23.62
N LYS A 259 27.76 -20.84 -22.82
CA LYS A 259 28.91 -21.63 -23.26
C LYS A 259 28.49 -22.72 -24.25
N HIS A 260 27.51 -23.53 -23.88
CA HIS A 260 27.03 -24.61 -24.74
C HIS A 260 26.47 -24.10 -26.07
N ALA A 261 25.70 -23.00 -26.07
CA ALA A 261 25.13 -22.44 -27.28
C ALA A 261 26.20 -21.91 -28.26
N ILE A 262 27.28 -21.33 -27.74
CA ILE A 262 28.42 -20.83 -28.54
C ILE A 262 29.23 -22.00 -29.10
N GLU A 263 29.55 -23.01 -28.27
CA GLU A 263 30.31 -24.19 -28.68
C GLU A 263 29.55 -25.04 -29.74
N ALA A 264 28.22 -25.03 -29.71
CA ALA A 264 27.38 -25.70 -30.70
C ALA A 264 27.50 -25.11 -32.12
N ILE A 265 27.93 -23.85 -32.26
CA ILE A 265 28.14 -23.20 -33.56
C ILE A 265 29.51 -23.62 -34.09
N LYS A 266 29.55 -24.53 -35.06
CA LYS A 266 30.80 -25.04 -35.66
C LYS A 266 31.46 -24.06 -36.63
N ASP A 267 30.68 -23.24 -37.34
CA ASP A 267 31.19 -22.23 -38.26
C ASP A 267 31.78 -21.05 -37.47
N GLN A 268 33.08 -20.78 -37.67
CA GLN A 268 33.79 -19.74 -36.91
C GLN A 268 33.25 -18.34 -37.19
N LYS A 269 32.87 -18.01 -38.44
CA LYS A 269 32.33 -16.68 -38.78
C LYS A 269 30.99 -16.43 -38.11
N LEU A 270 30.12 -17.45 -38.06
CA LEU A 270 28.85 -17.39 -37.34
C LEU A 270 29.05 -17.33 -35.82
N ARG A 271 30.03 -18.06 -35.29
CA ARG A 271 30.41 -18.00 -33.87
C ARG A 271 30.89 -16.61 -33.49
N ASP A 272 31.77 -16.01 -34.27
CA ASP A 272 32.25 -14.63 -34.06
C ASP A 272 31.08 -13.64 -34.07
N LYS A 273 30.18 -13.73 -35.06
CA LYS A 273 28.97 -12.89 -35.13
C LYS A 273 28.07 -13.07 -33.91
N CYS A 274 27.94 -14.30 -33.41
CA CYS A 274 27.18 -14.62 -32.21
C CYS A 274 27.79 -13.98 -30.97
N CYS A 275 29.09 -14.17 -30.74
CA CYS A 275 29.82 -13.59 -29.62
C CYS A 275 29.74 -12.05 -29.63
N LEU A 276 29.96 -11.40 -30.78
CA LEU A 276 29.85 -9.95 -30.96
C LEU A 276 28.44 -9.39 -30.68
N LYS A 277 27.40 -10.23 -30.70
CA LYS A 277 26.02 -9.88 -30.34
C LYS A 277 25.75 -10.14 -28.86
N ALA A 278 26.12 -11.32 -28.36
CA ALA A 278 25.90 -11.76 -26.99
C ALA A 278 26.70 -10.95 -25.96
N VAL A 279 27.92 -10.53 -26.30
CA VAL A 279 28.81 -9.78 -25.40
C VAL A 279 28.21 -8.45 -24.95
N LYS A 280 27.39 -7.80 -25.80
CA LYS A 280 26.67 -6.58 -25.42
C LYS A 280 25.64 -6.85 -24.32
N ALA A 281 24.98 -8.00 -24.37
CA ALA A 281 23.98 -8.40 -23.38
C ALA A 281 24.64 -8.79 -22.05
N SER A 282 25.75 -9.55 -22.07
CA SER A 282 26.49 -9.90 -20.85
C SER A 282 27.07 -8.65 -20.18
N ALA A 283 27.69 -7.77 -20.98
CA ALA A 283 28.33 -6.55 -20.49
C ALA A 283 27.30 -5.57 -19.89
N LYS A 284 26.11 -5.44 -20.49
CA LYS A 284 25.01 -4.63 -19.96
C LYS A 284 24.49 -5.11 -18.60
N ASN A 285 24.57 -6.41 -18.29
CA ASN A 285 23.94 -7.03 -17.11
C ASN A 285 24.97 -7.54 -16.07
N ARG A 286 26.18 -6.96 -16.02
CA ARG A 286 27.25 -7.30 -15.05
C ARG A 286 27.72 -8.77 -15.08
N GLN A 287 27.62 -9.44 -16.23
CA GLN A 287 28.00 -10.87 -16.33
C GLN A 287 29.48 -11.04 -16.70
N LEU A 288 30.38 -10.86 -15.73
CA LEU A 288 31.83 -10.86 -15.96
C LEU A 288 32.34 -12.18 -16.57
N PHE A 289 32.02 -13.32 -15.98
CA PHE A 289 32.50 -14.63 -16.45
C PHE A 289 32.04 -14.96 -17.88
N ILE A 290 30.78 -14.64 -18.21
CA ILE A 290 30.26 -14.82 -19.57
C ILE A 290 30.97 -13.87 -20.53
N THR A 291 31.19 -12.62 -20.11
CA THR A 291 31.89 -11.63 -20.93
C THR A 291 33.31 -12.07 -21.26
N LYS A 292 34.07 -12.56 -20.28
CA LYS A 292 35.41 -13.13 -20.47
C LYS A 292 35.39 -14.27 -21.50
N PHE A 293 34.53 -15.25 -21.29
CA PHE A 293 34.39 -16.39 -22.21
C PHE A 293 34.03 -15.96 -23.64
N LEU A 294 33.13 -14.99 -23.82
CA LEU A 294 32.74 -14.51 -25.15
C LEU A 294 33.87 -13.75 -25.86
N VAL A 295 34.71 -13.02 -25.13
CA VAL A 295 35.91 -12.36 -25.67
C VAL A 295 36.98 -13.39 -26.03
N ASP A 296 37.15 -14.43 -25.22
CA ASP A 296 38.10 -15.52 -25.51
C ASP A 296 37.65 -16.40 -26.68
N SER A 297 36.35 -16.44 -26.96
CA SER A 297 35.76 -17.29 -28.02
C SER A 297 35.76 -16.67 -29.41
N VAL A 298 36.05 -15.37 -29.57
CA VAL A 298 36.16 -14.73 -30.88
C VAL A 298 37.55 -14.89 -31.47
N ALA A 299 37.65 -14.83 -32.81
CA ALA A 299 38.94 -14.76 -33.48
C ALA A 299 39.80 -13.58 -32.95
N GLU A 300 41.12 -13.79 -32.86
CA GLU A 300 42.06 -12.84 -32.24
C GLU A 300 41.98 -11.44 -32.86
N ASN A 301 41.85 -11.36 -34.18
CA ASN A 301 41.72 -10.10 -34.92
C ASN A 301 40.38 -9.36 -34.69
N LEU A 302 39.43 -9.96 -33.98
CA LEU A 302 38.12 -9.39 -33.64
C LEU A 302 37.98 -9.07 -32.14
N LYS A 303 38.94 -9.43 -31.28
CA LYS A 303 38.89 -9.18 -29.84
C LYS A 303 38.75 -7.70 -29.51
N ASP A 304 39.58 -6.85 -30.11
CA ASP A 304 39.52 -5.40 -29.93
C ASP A 304 38.15 -4.82 -30.35
N GLN A 305 37.60 -5.29 -31.47
CA GLN A 305 36.26 -4.90 -31.93
C GLN A 305 35.16 -5.40 -30.97
N CYS A 306 35.32 -6.61 -30.42
CA CYS A 306 34.41 -7.21 -29.44
C CYS A 306 34.35 -6.37 -28.17
N CYS A 307 35.51 -6.06 -27.60
CA CYS A 307 35.66 -5.21 -26.42
C CYS A 307 35.08 -3.81 -26.67
N SER A 308 35.46 -3.17 -27.78
CA SER A 308 34.99 -1.84 -28.16
C SER A 308 33.45 -1.72 -28.27
N ARG A 309 32.77 -2.82 -28.61
CA ARG A 309 31.30 -2.90 -28.70
C ARG A 309 30.63 -3.16 -27.36
N ALA A 310 31.30 -3.82 -26.43
CA ALA A 310 30.79 -4.24 -25.12
C ALA A 310 30.97 -3.18 -24.04
N THR A 311 32.01 -2.35 -24.12
CA THR A 311 32.34 -1.35 -23.11
C THR A 311 31.26 -0.27 -22.93
N PRO A 312 30.69 0.37 -23.98
CA PRO A 312 29.71 1.43 -23.77
C PRO A 312 28.41 0.98 -23.06
N PRO A 313 27.81 -0.19 -23.38
CA PRO A 313 26.70 -0.75 -22.60
C PRO A 313 27.02 -1.05 -21.13
N ALA A 314 28.22 -1.56 -20.82
CA ALA A 314 28.65 -1.78 -19.44
C ALA A 314 28.84 -0.46 -18.69
N ALA A 315 29.50 0.51 -19.33
CA ALA A 315 29.77 1.81 -18.76
C ALA A 315 28.49 2.61 -18.47
N LYS A 316 27.51 2.55 -19.37
CA LYS A 316 26.17 3.15 -19.16
C LYS A 316 25.49 2.64 -17.89
N ASN A 317 25.74 1.41 -17.47
CA ASN A 317 25.09 0.79 -16.30
C ASN A 317 26.01 0.71 -15.07
N GLY A 318 27.20 1.30 -15.11
CA GLY A 318 28.08 1.40 -13.95
C GLY A 318 28.87 0.13 -13.60
N HIS A 319 29.02 -0.81 -14.54
CA HIS A 319 29.67 -2.10 -14.27
C HIS A 319 31.20 -2.00 -14.36
N LEU A 320 31.84 -1.37 -13.37
CA LEU A 320 33.28 -1.09 -13.36
C LEU A 320 34.15 -2.31 -13.66
N GLU A 321 33.98 -3.43 -12.94
CA GLU A 321 34.76 -4.65 -13.13
C GLU A 321 34.76 -5.17 -14.58
N VAL A 322 33.60 -5.08 -15.25
CA VAL A 322 33.45 -5.50 -16.64
C VAL A 322 34.12 -4.50 -17.59
N VAL A 323 33.95 -3.20 -17.33
CA VAL A 323 34.61 -2.13 -18.10
C VAL A 323 36.13 -2.26 -18.00
N THR A 324 36.67 -2.46 -16.80
CA THR A 324 38.11 -2.62 -16.56
C THR A 324 38.67 -3.80 -17.35
N TYR A 325 38.03 -4.96 -17.26
CA TYR A 325 38.45 -6.14 -18.05
C TYR A 325 38.45 -5.84 -19.56
N LEU A 326 37.33 -5.35 -20.11
CA LEU A 326 37.21 -5.10 -21.55
C LEU A 326 38.22 -4.07 -22.07
N VAL A 327 38.53 -3.05 -21.27
CA VAL A 327 39.50 -2.00 -21.63
C VAL A 327 40.94 -2.50 -21.52
N GLN A 328 41.24 -3.41 -20.60
CA GLN A 328 42.55 -4.04 -20.46
C GLN A 328 42.86 -5.03 -21.59
N GLU A 329 41.86 -5.76 -22.09
CA GLU A 329 42.03 -6.71 -23.20
C GLU A 329 42.25 -6.04 -24.57
N MET A 330 41.97 -4.73 -24.70
CA MET A 330 42.18 -4.02 -25.96
C MET A 330 43.67 -3.72 -26.20
N VAL A 331 44.22 -4.28 -27.27
CA VAL A 331 45.64 -4.13 -27.64
C VAL A 331 45.86 -2.87 -28.49
N ASP A 332 44.96 -2.58 -29.44
CA ASP A 332 45.01 -1.36 -30.24
C ASP A 332 44.71 -0.12 -29.38
N LYS A 333 45.75 0.68 -29.12
CA LYS A 333 45.68 1.91 -28.33
C LYS A 333 44.74 2.95 -28.92
N THR A 334 44.68 3.07 -30.25
CA THR A 334 43.82 4.05 -30.91
C THR A 334 42.35 3.65 -30.82
N LEU A 335 42.05 2.36 -30.97
CA LEU A 335 40.69 1.84 -30.78
C LEU A 335 40.27 1.92 -29.31
N LYS A 336 41.19 1.64 -28.38
CA LYS A 336 40.99 1.77 -26.93
C LYS A 336 40.59 3.20 -26.56
N ASP A 337 41.35 4.19 -27.03
CA ASP A 337 41.06 5.62 -26.83
C ASP A 337 39.68 6.03 -27.40
N GLN A 338 39.37 5.62 -28.63
CA GLN A 338 38.06 5.86 -29.24
C GLN A 338 36.91 5.17 -28.49
N CYS A 339 37.14 3.97 -27.97
CA CYS A 339 36.17 3.24 -27.18
C CYS A 339 35.89 3.95 -25.86
N CYS A 340 36.93 4.33 -25.11
CA CYS A 340 36.81 5.10 -23.87
C CYS A 340 36.04 6.41 -24.12
N SER A 341 36.41 7.16 -25.17
CA SER A 341 35.71 8.40 -25.57
C SER A 341 34.21 8.21 -25.86
N ARG A 342 33.81 7.05 -26.38
CA ARG A 342 32.41 6.70 -26.66
C ARG A 342 31.66 6.19 -25.43
N ALA A 343 32.35 5.56 -24.49
CA ALA A 343 31.78 4.97 -23.28
C ALA A 343 31.58 5.99 -22.13
N THR A 344 32.42 7.03 -22.07
CA THR A 344 32.37 8.05 -21.00
C THR A 344 31.07 8.86 -20.97
N PRO A 345 30.53 9.42 -22.09
CA PRO A 345 29.33 10.25 -22.01
C PRO A 345 28.07 9.50 -21.49
N PRO A 346 27.78 8.25 -21.91
CA PRO A 346 26.70 7.46 -21.31
C PRO A 346 26.88 7.18 -19.81
N ALA A 347 28.11 6.92 -19.36
CA ALA A 347 28.41 6.70 -17.94
C ALA A 347 28.23 8.00 -17.13
N ALA A 348 28.70 9.12 -17.68
CA ALA A 348 28.59 10.43 -17.05
C ALA A 348 27.12 10.90 -16.95
N LYS A 349 26.31 10.65 -17.98
CA LYS A 349 24.86 10.91 -17.97
C LYS A 349 24.15 10.20 -16.82
N ASN A 350 24.61 9.02 -16.42
CA ASN A 350 23.98 8.20 -15.37
C ASN A 350 24.70 8.30 -14.01
N GLY A 351 25.68 9.19 -13.87
CA GLY A 351 26.33 9.47 -12.58
C GLY A 351 27.36 8.44 -12.12
N HIS A 352 27.90 7.60 -13.01
CA HIS A 352 28.86 6.55 -12.63
C HIS A 352 30.30 7.09 -12.54
N LEU A 353 30.63 7.79 -11.45
CA LEU A 353 31.92 8.47 -11.24
C LEU A 353 33.13 7.53 -11.43
N GLU A 354 33.17 6.40 -10.73
CA GLU A 354 34.32 5.47 -10.78
C GLU A 354 34.62 4.96 -12.21
N VAL A 355 33.56 4.68 -12.98
CA VAL A 355 33.66 4.26 -14.38
C VAL A 355 34.17 5.41 -15.26
N VAL A 356 33.64 6.62 -15.05
CA VAL A 356 34.10 7.82 -15.79
C VAL A 356 35.58 8.09 -15.50
N THR A 357 35.99 8.06 -14.23
CA THR A 357 37.38 8.26 -13.81
C THR A 357 38.30 7.24 -14.46
N TYR A 358 37.96 5.95 -14.40
CA TYR A 358 38.75 4.90 -15.02
C TYR A 358 38.88 5.09 -16.55
N LEU A 359 37.77 5.29 -17.26
CA LEU A 359 37.79 5.47 -18.72
C LEU A 359 38.59 6.71 -19.16
N VAL A 360 38.52 7.80 -18.40
CA VAL A 360 39.25 9.04 -18.68
C VAL A 360 40.75 8.91 -18.38
N GLN A 361 41.13 8.11 -17.38
CA GLN A 361 42.54 7.83 -17.06
C GLN A 361 43.20 6.91 -18.08
N GLU A 362 42.46 5.96 -18.65
CA GLU A 362 42.99 5.02 -19.64
C GLU A 362 43.23 5.62 -21.03
N MET A 363 42.71 6.84 -21.30
CA MET A 363 42.92 7.52 -22.58
C MET A 363 44.34 8.10 -22.68
N VAL A 364 45.08 7.68 -23.71
CA VAL A 364 46.46 8.15 -23.96
C VAL A 364 46.48 9.43 -24.80
N ASP A 365 45.60 9.54 -25.80
CA ASP A 365 45.45 10.74 -26.62
C ASP A 365 44.86 11.89 -25.79
N LYS A 366 45.70 12.89 -25.49
CA LYS A 366 45.36 14.09 -24.72
C LYS A 366 44.29 14.94 -25.39
N THR A 367 44.29 15.02 -26.73
CA THR A 367 43.31 15.82 -27.49
C THR A 367 41.94 15.15 -27.42
N LEU A 368 41.89 13.83 -27.66
CA LEU A 368 40.66 13.06 -27.57
C LEU A 368 40.11 13.06 -26.14
N LYS A 369 40.98 12.98 -25.13
CA LYS A 369 40.61 13.06 -23.72
C LYS A 369 39.88 14.37 -23.40
N VAL A 370 40.42 15.52 -23.81
CA VAL A 370 39.78 16.84 -23.60
C VAL A 370 38.44 16.93 -24.34
N GLN A 371 38.37 16.48 -25.60
CA GLN A 371 37.12 16.45 -26.37
C GLN A 371 36.07 15.54 -25.74
N CYS A 372 36.48 14.38 -25.21
CA CYS A 372 35.62 13.45 -24.50
C CYS A 372 35.02 14.09 -23.24
N CYS A 373 35.86 14.70 -22.40
CA CYS A 373 35.39 15.39 -21.20
C CYS A 373 34.39 16.49 -21.56
N SER A 374 34.71 17.33 -22.55
CA SER A 374 33.83 18.40 -23.04
C SER A 374 32.46 17.89 -23.49
N ARG A 375 32.41 16.70 -24.10
CA ARG A 375 31.18 16.07 -24.60
C ARG A 375 30.39 15.32 -23.52
N ALA A 376 31.05 14.92 -22.43
CA ALA A 376 30.45 14.19 -21.31
C ALA A 376 29.89 15.10 -20.20
N THR A 377 30.42 16.31 -20.04
CA THR A 377 29.99 17.26 -18.99
C THR A 377 28.54 17.74 -19.15
N PRO A 378 28.05 18.18 -20.33
CA PRO A 378 26.67 18.66 -20.47
C PRO A 378 25.58 17.64 -20.06
N PRO A 379 25.62 16.36 -20.50
CA PRO A 379 24.61 15.39 -20.09
C PRO A 379 24.70 15.02 -18.60
N ALA A 380 25.89 15.07 -17.98
CA ALA A 380 26.04 14.90 -16.53
C ALA A 380 25.44 16.09 -15.76
N ALA A 381 25.66 17.32 -16.27
CA ALA A 381 25.16 18.55 -15.68
C ALA A 381 23.63 18.64 -15.72
N LYS A 382 23.02 18.31 -16.87
CA LYS A 382 21.56 18.23 -17.03
C LYS A 382 20.88 17.33 -15.99
N ASN A 383 21.52 16.20 -15.66
CA ASN A 383 21.01 15.24 -14.69
C ASN A 383 21.42 15.51 -13.23
N GLY A 384 22.21 16.56 -12.97
CA GLY A 384 22.58 16.98 -11.62
C GLY A 384 23.73 16.20 -10.98
N HIS A 385 24.57 15.51 -11.77
CA HIS A 385 25.68 14.70 -11.24
C HIS A 385 26.92 15.57 -10.94
N LEU A 386 26.86 16.34 -9.84
CA LEU A 386 27.90 17.32 -9.48
C LEU A 386 29.31 16.73 -9.41
N GLU A 387 29.51 15.59 -8.73
CA GLU A 387 30.85 14.97 -8.58
C GLU A 387 31.48 14.57 -9.92
N VAL A 388 30.66 14.05 -10.84
CA VAL A 388 31.09 13.69 -12.21
C VAL A 388 31.45 14.95 -13.00
N VAL A 389 30.62 15.99 -12.91
CA VAL A 389 30.88 17.28 -13.54
C VAL A 389 32.19 17.88 -13.02
N THR A 390 32.41 17.86 -11.71
CA THR A 390 33.63 18.36 -11.07
C THR A 390 34.86 17.65 -11.61
N TYR A 391 34.86 16.31 -11.62
CA TYR A 391 35.98 15.53 -12.15
C TYR A 391 36.26 15.85 -13.64
N LEU A 392 35.24 15.82 -14.50
CA LEU A 392 35.41 16.08 -15.93
C LEU A 392 35.93 17.48 -16.24
N VAL A 393 35.48 18.49 -15.48
CA VAL A 393 35.92 19.89 -15.61
C VAL A 393 37.35 20.10 -15.09
N GLN A 394 37.78 19.32 -14.08
CA GLN A 394 39.17 19.34 -13.60
C GLN A 394 40.15 18.75 -14.62
N GLU A 395 39.74 17.72 -15.36
CA GLU A 395 40.57 17.09 -16.40
C GLU A 395 40.72 17.95 -17.68
N MET A 396 39.90 18.99 -17.87
CA MET A 396 40.02 19.92 -19.01
C MET A 396 41.09 20.99 -18.74
N VAL A 397 42.30 20.75 -19.27
CA VAL A 397 43.45 21.65 -19.10
C VAL A 397 43.36 22.91 -19.99
N ASP A 398 42.72 22.81 -21.16
CA ASP A 398 42.52 23.95 -22.06
C ASP A 398 41.44 24.90 -21.53
N LYS A 399 41.85 26.13 -21.17
CA LYS A 399 40.97 27.14 -20.58
C LYS A 399 39.82 27.58 -21.50
N THR A 400 40.07 27.62 -22.80
CA THR A 400 39.07 28.06 -23.79
C THR A 400 37.98 26.99 -23.94
N VAL A 401 38.39 25.72 -24.11
CA VAL A 401 37.47 24.58 -24.19
C VAL A 401 36.71 24.41 -22.87
N LYS A 402 37.40 24.58 -21.73
CA LYS A 402 36.79 24.53 -20.40
C LYS A 402 35.70 25.59 -20.24
N ASN A 403 35.99 26.86 -20.52
CA ASN A 403 35.01 27.94 -20.37
C ASN A 403 33.79 27.72 -21.29
N GLN A 404 34.00 27.32 -22.55
CA GLN A 404 32.89 27.05 -23.47
C GLN A 404 32.05 25.84 -23.05
N CYS A 405 32.68 24.80 -22.52
CA CYS A 405 31.99 23.63 -21.99
C CYS A 405 31.20 23.97 -20.72
N CYS A 406 31.78 24.73 -19.80
CA CYS A 406 31.10 25.16 -18.57
C CYS A 406 29.86 25.99 -18.88
N LYS A 407 29.94 26.94 -19.82
CA LYS A 407 28.78 27.74 -20.25
C LYS A 407 27.63 26.86 -20.76
N LYS A 408 27.90 25.99 -21.75
CA LYS A 408 26.88 25.08 -22.32
C LYS A 408 26.29 24.12 -21.28
N SER A 409 27.14 23.64 -20.37
CA SER A 409 26.73 22.72 -19.31
C SER A 409 25.87 23.42 -18.26
N ALA A 410 26.15 24.70 -17.97
CA ALA A 410 25.37 25.52 -17.05
C ALA A 410 23.99 25.82 -17.63
N GLU A 411 23.89 26.18 -18.92
CA GLU A 411 22.60 26.31 -19.63
C GLU A 411 21.77 25.02 -19.51
N SER A 412 22.36 23.87 -19.82
CA SER A 412 21.68 22.57 -19.72
C SER A 412 21.22 22.22 -18.29
N ALA A 413 21.99 22.64 -17.28
CA ALA A 413 21.67 22.45 -15.86
C ALA A 413 20.56 23.41 -15.41
N SER A 414 20.57 24.66 -15.88
CA SER A 414 19.54 25.68 -15.61
C SER A 414 18.17 25.25 -16.15
N ASP A 415 18.10 24.73 -17.38
CA ASP A 415 16.86 24.20 -17.98
C ASP A 415 16.24 23.06 -17.16
N SER A 416 17.08 22.30 -16.43
CA SER A 416 16.66 21.17 -15.59
C SER A 416 16.70 21.49 -14.09
N GLN A 417 16.82 22.78 -13.75
CA GLN A 417 16.79 23.33 -12.39
C GLN A 417 17.84 22.71 -11.44
N LYS A 418 19.06 22.46 -11.94
CA LYS A 418 20.19 21.90 -11.18
C LYS A 418 21.13 22.98 -10.67
N TRP A 419 20.64 23.83 -9.76
CA TRP A 419 21.29 25.08 -9.36
C TRP A 419 22.70 24.92 -8.74
N ASP A 420 22.96 23.88 -7.96
CA ASP A 420 24.29 23.63 -7.37
C ASP A 420 25.34 23.34 -8.46
N VAL A 421 24.93 22.65 -9.53
CA VAL A 421 25.79 22.39 -10.69
C VAL A 421 26.02 23.66 -11.49
N VAL A 422 24.98 24.48 -11.69
CA VAL A 422 25.10 25.79 -12.35
C VAL A 422 26.13 26.68 -11.63
N LYS A 423 26.03 26.76 -10.29
CA LYS A 423 26.96 27.55 -9.48
C LYS A 423 28.41 27.07 -9.63
N PHE A 424 28.66 25.76 -9.49
CA PHE A 424 29.99 25.19 -9.68
C PHE A 424 30.57 25.45 -11.08
N LEU A 425 29.74 25.30 -12.12
CA LEU A 425 30.16 25.52 -13.50
C LEU A 425 30.47 26.99 -13.79
N ALA A 426 29.66 27.92 -13.28
CA ALA A 426 29.89 29.35 -13.39
C ALA A 426 31.17 29.77 -12.64
N GLU A 427 31.40 29.25 -11.44
CA GLU A 427 32.63 29.47 -10.67
C GLU A 427 33.88 28.90 -11.35
N SER A 428 33.72 27.86 -12.17
CA SER A 428 34.81 27.23 -12.94
C SER A 428 35.20 28.00 -14.20
N ILE A 429 34.44 29.03 -14.61
CA ILE A 429 34.76 29.89 -15.76
C ILE A 429 35.78 30.94 -15.33
N SER A 430 36.89 31.00 -16.05
CA SER A 430 38.01 31.91 -15.74
C SER A 430 37.83 33.33 -16.29
N ASN A 431 37.00 33.52 -17.32
CA ASN A 431 36.70 34.83 -17.90
C ASN A 431 35.50 35.47 -17.18
N GLN A 432 35.72 36.64 -16.56
CA GLN A 432 34.70 37.29 -15.74
C GLN A 432 33.44 37.67 -16.53
N GLY A 433 33.57 38.21 -17.75
CA GLY A 433 32.41 38.56 -18.57
C GLY A 433 31.60 37.33 -19.00
N GLN A 434 32.25 36.21 -19.30
CA GLN A 434 31.56 34.94 -19.60
C GLN A 434 30.88 34.34 -18.37
N LYS A 435 31.45 34.53 -17.19
CA LYS A 435 30.87 34.12 -15.90
C LYS A 435 29.63 34.95 -15.57
N ASP A 436 29.72 36.27 -15.74
CA ASP A 436 28.62 37.20 -15.55
C ASP A 436 27.45 36.91 -16.51
N GLU A 437 27.74 36.64 -17.80
CA GLU A 437 26.72 36.24 -18.77
C GLU A 437 26.11 34.86 -18.44
N CYS A 438 26.90 33.93 -17.90
CA CYS A 438 26.40 32.63 -17.44
C CYS A 438 25.39 32.77 -16.28
N TYR A 439 25.67 33.66 -15.32
CA TYR A 439 24.74 33.97 -14.24
C TYR A 439 23.49 34.70 -14.74
N ALA A 440 23.62 35.59 -15.74
CA ALA A 440 22.47 36.23 -16.37
C ALA A 440 21.52 35.21 -17.03
N SER A 441 22.04 34.27 -17.82
CA SER A 441 21.22 33.20 -18.41
C SER A 441 20.61 32.27 -17.36
N ALA A 442 21.33 31.96 -16.28
CA ALA A 442 20.78 31.16 -15.18
C ALA A 442 19.64 31.88 -14.45
N ALA A 443 19.75 33.19 -14.25
CA ALA A 443 18.69 34.02 -13.67
C ALA A 443 17.43 34.06 -14.53
N GLU A 444 17.60 34.14 -15.85
CA GLU A 444 16.51 34.10 -16.84
C GLU A 444 15.75 32.78 -16.80
N SER A 445 16.45 31.64 -16.81
CA SER A 445 15.83 30.31 -16.69
C SER A 445 15.14 30.12 -15.34
N ALA A 446 15.74 30.63 -14.25
CA ALA A 446 15.13 30.59 -12.92
C ALA A 446 13.84 31.42 -12.88
N ALA A 447 13.83 32.60 -13.51
CA ALA A 447 12.67 33.47 -13.60
C ALA A 447 11.55 32.85 -14.45
N TRP A 448 11.89 32.25 -15.60
CA TRP A 448 10.94 31.49 -16.42
C TRP A 448 10.27 30.37 -15.62
N SER A 449 11.05 29.66 -14.78
CA SER A 449 10.54 28.57 -13.94
C SER A 449 9.80 29.02 -12.65
N GLY A 450 9.72 30.32 -12.39
CA GLY A 450 9.09 30.88 -11.19
C GLY A 450 9.93 30.85 -9.91
N ASN A 451 11.25 30.60 -9.99
CA ASN A 451 12.13 30.47 -8.83
C ASN A 451 12.84 31.79 -8.47
N LEU A 452 12.10 32.67 -7.76
CA LEU A 452 12.54 34.04 -7.43
C LEU A 452 13.79 34.11 -6.55
N GLU A 453 13.97 33.17 -5.62
CA GLU A 453 15.14 33.11 -4.75
C GLU A 453 16.42 32.90 -5.57
N LYS A 454 16.39 31.92 -6.49
CA LYS A 454 17.55 31.64 -7.36
C LYS A 454 17.78 32.72 -8.41
N THR A 455 16.74 33.36 -8.93
CA THR A 455 16.90 34.55 -9.78
C THR A 455 17.68 35.64 -9.05
N LYS A 456 17.34 35.96 -7.78
CA LYS A 456 18.07 36.95 -6.98
C LYS A 456 19.51 36.52 -6.72
N ASP A 457 19.72 35.27 -6.32
CA ASP A 457 21.05 34.72 -6.03
C ASP A 457 21.99 34.87 -7.23
N PHE A 458 21.52 34.51 -8.44
CA PHE A 458 22.32 34.60 -9.65
C PHE A 458 22.56 36.03 -10.10
N VAL A 459 21.54 36.90 -10.10
CA VAL A 459 21.73 38.30 -10.49
C VAL A 459 22.66 39.05 -9.52
N ASN A 460 22.59 38.74 -8.23
CA ASN A 460 23.51 39.32 -7.25
C ASN A 460 24.94 38.80 -7.39
N SER A 461 25.14 37.66 -8.04
CA SER A 461 26.45 37.09 -8.33
C SER A 461 27.10 37.68 -9.60
N ILE A 462 26.40 38.55 -10.34
CA ILE A 462 26.92 39.28 -11.50
C ILE A 462 27.71 40.52 -11.03
N ASN A 463 28.96 40.63 -11.46
CA ASN A 463 29.83 41.75 -11.09
C ASN A 463 29.74 42.94 -12.05
N ASP A 464 29.68 42.69 -13.36
CA ASP A 464 29.52 43.76 -14.36
C ASP A 464 28.13 44.41 -14.25
N SER A 465 28.11 45.73 -14.03
CA SER A 465 26.86 46.47 -13.81
C SER A 465 25.96 46.55 -15.06
N SER A 466 26.54 46.53 -16.26
CA SER A 466 25.80 46.52 -17.51
C SER A 466 25.12 45.16 -17.73
N ILE A 467 25.88 44.07 -17.57
CA ILE A 467 25.35 42.70 -17.67
C ILE A 467 24.32 42.43 -16.56
N LYS A 468 24.53 42.95 -15.35
CA LYS A 468 23.60 42.82 -14.23
C LYS A 468 22.25 43.48 -14.53
N ASN A 469 22.27 44.70 -15.05
CA ASN A 469 21.05 45.42 -15.45
C ASN A 469 20.34 44.70 -16.61
N GLN A 470 21.09 44.22 -17.60
CA GLN A 470 20.53 43.44 -18.69
C GLN A 470 19.98 42.09 -18.22
N GLY A 471 20.59 41.46 -17.21
CA GLY A 471 20.13 40.23 -16.58
C GLY A 471 18.84 40.42 -15.78
N TYR A 472 18.71 41.54 -15.06
CA TYR A 472 17.45 41.93 -14.41
C TYR A 472 16.31 42.10 -15.43
N LEU A 473 16.55 42.87 -16.49
CA LEU A 473 15.55 43.10 -17.55
C LEU A 473 15.13 41.78 -18.23
N ARG A 474 16.11 40.97 -18.67
CA ARG A 474 15.84 39.65 -19.27
C ARG A 474 15.06 38.72 -18.34
N SER A 475 15.34 38.75 -17.03
CA SER A 475 14.62 37.93 -16.04
C SER A 475 13.16 38.38 -15.87
N VAL A 476 12.91 39.70 -15.87
CA VAL A 476 11.56 40.27 -15.80
C VAL A 476 10.76 39.96 -17.06
N GLU A 477 11.36 40.13 -18.25
CA GLU A 477 10.76 39.78 -19.54
C GLU A 477 10.46 38.28 -19.63
N SER A 478 11.37 37.42 -19.19
CA SER A 478 11.21 35.96 -19.18
C SER A 478 10.06 35.50 -18.27
N ALA A 479 9.93 36.09 -17.07
CA ALA A 479 8.79 35.85 -16.18
C ALA A 479 7.46 36.32 -16.80
N ALA A 480 7.46 37.47 -17.48
CA ALA A 480 6.29 38.00 -18.19
C ALA A 480 5.89 37.15 -19.41
N ASN A 481 6.86 36.60 -20.14
CA ASN A 481 6.62 35.73 -21.30
C ASN A 481 6.01 34.38 -20.94
N ASN A 482 6.35 33.81 -19.78
CA ASN A 482 5.65 32.63 -19.25
C ASN A 482 4.15 32.92 -18.99
N LEU A 483 3.81 34.18 -18.72
CA LEU A 483 2.44 34.67 -18.54
C LEU A 483 1.79 35.24 -19.82
N LYS A 484 2.45 35.15 -20.99
CA LYS A 484 2.00 35.58 -22.33
C LYS A 484 1.43 37.02 -22.43
N LEU A 485 2.27 38.05 -22.32
CA LEU A 485 1.84 39.44 -22.62
C LEU A 485 2.89 40.22 -23.43
N GLU A 486 2.43 40.91 -24.49
CA GLU A 486 3.25 41.65 -25.48
C GLU A 486 3.56 43.11 -25.05
N SER A 487 4.61 43.66 -25.68
CA SER A 487 5.42 44.82 -25.31
C SER A 487 4.93 46.23 -25.72
N ALA A 488 5.37 47.26 -24.96
CA ALA A 488 6.04 48.52 -25.41
C ALA A 488 5.46 49.91 -24.97
N GLU A 489 6.35 50.72 -24.37
CA GLU A 489 6.62 52.18 -24.47
C GLU A 489 5.51 53.28 -24.38
N GLU A 490 5.11 53.75 -23.17
CA GLU A 490 4.54 55.10 -22.94
C GLU A 490 4.53 55.51 -21.43
N PRO A 491 4.44 56.81 -21.02
CA PRO A 491 4.38 57.24 -19.60
C PRO A 491 3.10 56.84 -18.84
N SER A 492 1.96 56.73 -19.55
CA SER A 492 0.72 56.10 -19.06
C SER A 492 0.95 54.61 -18.74
N VAL A 493 1.74 53.94 -19.58
CA VAL A 493 2.22 52.56 -19.40
C VAL A 493 3.28 52.50 -18.30
N ARG A 494 4.07 53.55 -18.04
CA ARG A 494 4.99 53.60 -16.88
C ARG A 494 4.23 53.57 -15.57
N LEU A 495 3.12 54.31 -15.47
CA LEU A 495 2.20 54.21 -14.34
C LEU A 495 1.53 52.83 -14.27
N GLU A 496 1.13 52.25 -15.41
CA GLU A 496 0.56 50.88 -15.44
C GLU A 496 1.59 49.78 -15.13
N CYS A 497 2.85 49.96 -15.51
CA CYS A 497 3.98 49.10 -15.17
C CYS A 497 4.35 49.27 -13.69
N CYS A 498 4.29 50.48 -13.13
CA CYS A 498 4.44 50.72 -11.69
C CYS A 498 3.27 50.10 -10.90
N MET A 499 2.04 50.15 -11.43
CA MET A 499 0.86 49.50 -10.85
C MET A 499 1.00 47.98 -10.88
N LYS A 500 1.40 47.38 -12.01
CA LYS A 500 1.60 45.92 -12.14
C LYS A 500 2.84 45.43 -11.38
N ALA A 501 3.89 46.25 -11.27
CA ALA A 501 5.05 45.98 -10.43
C ALA A 501 4.69 46.06 -8.94
N ALA A 502 3.84 47.02 -8.52
CA ALA A 502 3.33 47.11 -7.17
C ALA A 502 2.46 45.89 -6.82
N GLU A 503 1.50 45.53 -7.68
CA GLU A 503 0.68 44.31 -7.59
C GLU A 503 1.55 43.05 -7.45
N SER A 504 2.60 42.92 -8.27
CA SER A 504 3.53 41.78 -8.21
C SER A 504 4.44 41.80 -6.97
N SER A 505 4.86 42.97 -6.50
CA SER A 505 5.73 43.13 -5.32
C SER A 505 5.02 42.83 -4.01
N GLN A 506 3.70 43.06 -3.96
CA GLN A 506 2.86 42.81 -2.79
C GLN A 506 2.57 41.32 -2.62
N SER A 507 2.60 40.51 -3.70
CA SER A 507 2.50 39.04 -3.64
C SER A 507 3.61 38.35 -2.82
N GLY A 508 4.61 39.09 -2.34
CA GLY A 508 5.73 38.58 -1.54
C GLY A 508 6.09 39.40 -0.30
N GLY A 509 5.20 40.25 0.22
CA GLY A 509 5.35 40.92 1.53
C GLY A 509 6.51 41.92 1.64
N LYS A 510 6.65 42.86 0.68
CA LYS A 510 7.77 43.82 0.66
C LYS A 510 7.31 45.29 0.67
N THR A 511 7.22 45.87 1.87
CA THR A 511 6.91 47.29 2.11
C THR A 511 7.90 48.26 1.47
N ASP A 512 9.18 47.90 1.34
CA ASP A 512 10.22 48.83 0.85
C ASP A 512 10.08 49.18 -0.64
N VAL A 513 9.57 48.25 -1.46
CA VAL A 513 9.28 48.48 -2.88
C VAL A 513 8.03 49.37 -3.01
N PHE A 514 7.05 49.12 -2.15
CA PHE A 514 5.83 49.92 -2.06
C PHE A 514 6.11 51.37 -1.62
N ASP A 515 6.99 51.58 -0.64
CA ASP A 515 7.39 52.92 -0.16
C ASP A 515 8.18 53.70 -1.22
N ALA A 516 8.97 53.02 -2.04
CA ALA A 516 9.69 53.62 -3.15
C ALA A 516 8.75 54.07 -4.28
N ILE A 517 7.75 53.24 -4.64
CA ILE A 517 6.76 53.56 -5.67
C ILE A 517 5.79 54.64 -5.17
N SER A 518 5.36 54.58 -3.90
CA SER A 518 4.41 55.56 -3.33
C SER A 518 4.97 56.99 -3.33
N LYS A 519 6.28 57.18 -3.12
CA LYS A 519 6.94 58.48 -3.26
C LYS A 519 6.84 59.05 -4.68
N GLU A 520 6.97 58.22 -5.72
CA GLU A 520 6.81 58.69 -7.12
C GLU A 520 5.34 59.01 -7.45
N VAL A 521 4.39 58.29 -6.84
CA VAL A 521 2.94 58.51 -7.04
C VAL A 521 2.46 59.78 -6.33
N ASP A 522 3.00 60.10 -5.14
CA ASP A 522 2.66 61.33 -4.42
C ASP A 522 2.98 62.61 -5.20
N ASP A 523 3.99 62.55 -6.07
CA ASP A 523 4.42 63.65 -6.96
C ASP A 523 3.48 63.87 -8.16
N LEU A 524 2.51 62.97 -8.40
CA LEU A 524 1.50 63.17 -9.45
C LEU A 524 0.62 64.41 -9.14
N LYS A 525 0.16 65.10 -10.17
CA LYS A 525 -0.75 66.26 -10.01
C LYS A 525 -2.23 65.89 -10.05
N ASP A 526 -2.55 64.70 -10.56
CA ASP A 526 -3.92 64.24 -10.73
C ASP A 526 -4.37 63.45 -9.48
N GLU A 527 -5.19 64.09 -8.66
CA GLU A 527 -5.72 63.49 -7.42
C GLU A 527 -6.68 62.32 -7.71
N GLY A 528 -7.33 62.28 -8.87
CA GLY A 528 -8.18 61.15 -9.27
C GLY A 528 -7.38 59.90 -9.60
N LEU A 529 -6.19 60.06 -10.20
CA LEU A 529 -5.23 58.98 -10.44
C LEU A 529 -4.54 58.52 -9.15
N LYS A 530 -4.29 59.43 -8.19
CA LYS A 530 -3.79 59.04 -6.86
C LYS A 530 -4.80 58.19 -6.10
N ASP A 531 -6.06 58.62 -6.04
CA ASP A 531 -7.12 57.85 -5.39
C ASP A 531 -7.33 56.49 -6.08
N LEU A 532 -7.15 56.41 -7.42
CA LEU A 532 -7.21 55.16 -8.17
C LEU A 532 -6.01 54.24 -7.85
N TYR A 533 -4.81 54.78 -7.74
CA TYR A 533 -3.63 54.02 -7.35
C TYR A 533 -3.77 53.48 -5.93
N TYR A 534 -4.09 54.34 -4.95
CA TYR A 534 -4.18 53.94 -3.54
C TYR A 534 -5.32 52.97 -3.26
N SER A 535 -6.44 53.07 -4.00
CA SER A 535 -7.52 52.08 -3.90
C SER A 535 -7.11 50.71 -4.43
N ARG A 536 -6.45 50.64 -5.59
CA ARG A 536 -5.91 49.37 -6.12
C ARG A 536 -4.77 48.80 -5.29
N ALA A 537 -3.91 49.67 -4.76
CA ALA A 537 -2.83 49.28 -3.86
C ALA A 537 -3.37 48.70 -2.54
N ALA A 538 -4.44 49.28 -1.99
CA ALA A 538 -5.11 48.75 -0.82
C ALA A 538 -5.73 47.38 -1.09
N GLU A 539 -6.44 47.23 -2.22
CA GLU A 539 -7.04 45.96 -2.63
C GLU A 539 -5.98 44.88 -2.83
N SER A 540 -4.90 45.17 -3.55
CA SER A 540 -3.79 44.24 -3.78
C SER A 540 -3.07 43.87 -2.47
N ALA A 541 -2.84 44.82 -1.56
CA ALA A 541 -2.30 44.54 -0.24
C ALA A 541 -3.24 43.63 0.58
N ALA A 542 -4.55 43.81 0.46
CA ALA A 542 -5.56 42.95 1.08
C ALA A 542 -5.52 41.51 0.52
N GLN A 543 -5.34 41.33 -0.80
CA GLN A 543 -5.16 40.01 -1.43
C GLN A 543 -3.89 39.29 -0.93
N CYS A 544 -2.89 40.04 -0.50
CA CYS A 544 -1.60 39.52 -0.04
C CYS A 544 -1.51 39.35 1.49
N GLY A 545 -2.53 39.75 2.25
CA GLY A 545 -2.57 39.61 3.71
C GLY A 545 -1.83 40.70 4.49
N GLU A 546 -1.40 41.78 3.83
CA GLU A 546 -0.62 42.87 4.41
C GLU A 546 -1.52 43.95 5.02
N ALA A 547 -2.15 43.65 6.17
CA ALA A 547 -3.19 44.48 6.79
C ALA A 547 -2.73 45.92 7.10
N ASP A 548 -1.49 46.13 7.53
CA ASP A 548 -0.99 47.47 7.88
C ASP A 548 -0.68 48.32 6.63
N ALA A 549 -0.13 47.70 5.58
CA ALA A 549 0.13 48.38 4.30
C ALA A 549 -1.18 48.73 3.58
N MET A 550 -2.16 47.82 3.65
CA MET A 550 -3.54 48.08 3.22
C MET A 550 -4.10 49.29 3.97
N MET A 551 -4.11 49.28 5.31
CA MET A 551 -4.64 50.40 6.11
C MET A 551 -3.91 51.73 5.85
N SER A 552 -2.60 51.69 5.57
CA SER A 552 -1.82 52.87 5.19
C SER A 552 -2.26 53.45 3.85
N SER A 553 -2.39 52.60 2.82
CA SER A 553 -2.87 52.99 1.48
C SER A 553 -4.29 53.55 1.54
N LEU A 554 -5.12 52.88 2.32
CA LEU A 554 -6.50 53.24 2.60
C LEU A 554 -6.62 54.68 3.18
N ARG A 555 -5.75 55.09 4.11
CA ARG A 555 -5.75 56.46 4.67
C ARG A 555 -5.50 57.56 3.63
N ASN A 556 -4.88 57.22 2.51
CA ASN A 556 -4.55 58.18 1.44
C ASN A 556 -5.67 58.31 0.39
N VAL A 557 -6.71 57.48 0.43
CA VAL A 557 -7.90 57.61 -0.43
C VAL A 557 -8.79 58.73 0.12
N ARG A 558 -8.89 59.85 -0.61
CA ARG A 558 -9.58 61.06 -0.14
C ARG A 558 -11.08 61.10 -0.46
N ASP A 559 -11.48 60.55 -1.61
CA ASP A 559 -12.90 60.47 -1.97
C ASP A 559 -13.66 59.49 -1.05
N ALA A 560 -14.63 60.02 -0.29
CA ALA A 560 -15.40 59.26 0.69
C ALA A 560 -16.30 58.15 0.08
N LYS A 561 -16.79 58.31 -1.15
CA LYS A 561 -17.54 57.25 -1.83
C LYS A 561 -16.60 56.14 -2.29
N ARG A 562 -15.45 56.51 -2.85
CA ARG A 562 -14.42 55.56 -3.26
C ARG A 562 -13.80 54.83 -2.07
N ARG A 563 -13.70 55.51 -0.91
CA ARG A 563 -13.27 54.96 0.37
C ARG A 563 -14.17 53.81 0.83
N ALA A 564 -15.49 54.04 0.89
CA ALA A 564 -16.45 53.03 1.33
C ALA A 564 -16.49 51.82 0.37
N GLU A 565 -16.41 52.06 -0.94
CA GLU A 565 -16.29 50.99 -1.92
C GLU A 565 -14.98 50.21 -1.74
N CYS A 566 -13.86 50.90 -1.51
CA CYS A 566 -12.56 50.29 -1.29
C CYS A 566 -12.51 49.45 0.00
N ASP A 567 -13.16 49.89 1.08
CA ASP A 567 -13.28 49.11 2.33
C ASP A 567 -14.03 47.79 2.07
N ARG A 568 -15.14 47.84 1.34
CA ARG A 568 -15.89 46.65 0.90
C ARG A 568 -15.03 45.73 0.02
N GLN A 569 -14.31 46.29 -0.96
CA GLN A 569 -13.44 45.51 -1.86
C GLN A 569 -12.23 44.90 -1.12
N CYS A 570 -11.64 45.60 -0.14
CA CYS A 570 -10.54 45.08 0.66
C CYS A 570 -11.00 43.96 1.60
N ALA A 571 -12.16 44.10 2.24
CA ALA A 571 -12.76 43.02 3.03
C ALA A 571 -13.05 41.79 2.15
N LEU A 572 -13.57 42.02 0.94
CA LEU A 572 -13.82 40.96 -0.05
C LEU A 572 -12.52 40.28 -0.51
N ALA A 573 -11.47 41.06 -0.80
CA ALA A 573 -10.16 40.56 -1.19
C ALA A 573 -9.53 39.74 -0.06
N GLY A 574 -9.49 40.27 1.16
CA GLY A 574 -9.00 39.54 2.33
C GLY A 574 -9.75 38.22 2.53
N ALA A 575 -11.08 38.24 2.41
CA ALA A 575 -11.91 37.05 2.49
C ALA A 575 -11.62 36.03 1.38
N SER A 576 -11.50 36.48 0.13
CA SER A 576 -11.26 35.63 -1.05
C SER A 576 -9.91 34.90 -0.98
N PHE A 577 -8.92 35.49 -0.32
CA PHE A 577 -7.58 34.93 -0.14
C PHE A 577 -7.35 34.34 1.27
N GLY A 578 -8.34 34.37 2.15
CA GLY A 578 -8.30 33.72 3.47
C GLY A 578 -7.51 34.47 4.55
N HIS A 579 -7.31 35.77 4.41
CA HIS A 579 -6.51 36.60 5.32
C HIS A 579 -7.34 37.17 6.46
N GLU A 580 -7.37 36.47 7.60
CA GLU A 580 -8.15 36.85 8.78
C GLU A 580 -7.78 38.22 9.35
N ASN A 581 -6.47 38.48 9.48
CA ASN A 581 -5.92 39.75 9.98
C ASN A 581 -6.34 40.98 9.15
N VAL A 582 -6.70 40.79 7.89
CA VAL A 582 -7.25 41.81 7.00
C VAL A 582 -8.73 42.01 7.27
N VAL A 583 -9.52 40.93 7.28
CA VAL A 583 -10.98 40.98 7.47
C VAL A 583 -11.34 41.54 8.85
N GLU A 584 -10.55 41.24 9.90
CA GLU A 584 -10.74 41.75 11.26
C GLU A 584 -10.70 43.29 11.34
N ARG A 585 -10.05 43.97 10.40
CA ARG A 585 -9.94 45.44 10.37
C ARG A 585 -11.23 46.13 9.94
N PHE A 586 -12.23 45.38 9.47
CA PHE A 586 -13.48 45.92 8.94
C PHE A 586 -14.69 45.48 9.79
N ASP A 587 -15.66 46.38 9.97
CA ASP A 587 -16.95 46.04 10.54
C ASP A 587 -17.84 45.46 9.43
N ILE A 588 -17.96 44.13 9.41
CA ILE A 588 -18.74 43.43 8.38
C ILE A 588 -20.23 43.71 8.56
N GLU A 589 -20.82 44.39 7.58
CA GLU A 589 -22.27 44.62 7.53
C GLU A 589 -23.00 43.30 7.23
N PRO A 590 -24.13 43.01 7.93
CA PRO A 590 -24.89 41.78 7.71
C PRO A 590 -25.28 41.53 6.24
N GLN A 591 -25.59 42.61 5.51
CA GLN A 591 -25.98 42.52 4.10
C GLN A 591 -24.86 41.94 3.21
N TRP A 592 -23.59 42.15 3.58
CA TRP A 592 -22.45 41.65 2.81
C TRP A 592 -22.37 40.12 2.82
N LEU A 593 -22.85 39.46 3.88
CA LEU A 593 -22.91 37.99 3.95
C LEU A 593 -23.89 37.40 2.94
N PHE A 594 -24.92 38.16 2.54
CA PHE A 594 -25.90 37.74 1.54
C PHE A 594 -25.48 38.13 0.11
N ASP A 595 -24.81 39.28 -0.04
CA ASP A 595 -24.46 39.83 -1.35
C ASP A 595 -23.10 39.35 -1.88
N LEU A 596 -22.19 38.89 -1.01
CA LEU A 596 -20.80 38.56 -1.35
C LEU A 596 -20.46 37.10 -1.01
N PRO A 597 -20.55 36.16 -1.98
CA PRO A 597 -20.22 34.75 -1.77
C PRO A 597 -18.83 34.47 -1.17
N PRO A 598 -17.74 35.18 -1.56
CA PRO A 598 -16.42 34.91 -0.97
C PRO A 598 -16.35 35.21 0.53
N LEU A 599 -17.17 36.14 1.03
CA LEU A 599 -17.23 36.48 2.44
C LEU A 599 -17.95 35.37 3.23
N LEU A 600 -19.02 34.81 2.67
CA LEU A 600 -19.70 33.64 3.23
C LEU A 600 -18.75 32.43 3.30
N GLN A 601 -17.97 32.20 2.24
CA GLN A 601 -16.96 31.15 2.17
C GLN A 601 -15.84 31.35 3.21
N PHE A 602 -15.38 32.59 3.40
CA PHE A 602 -14.40 32.94 4.43
C PHE A 602 -14.92 32.60 5.83
N PHE A 603 -16.15 32.97 6.17
CA PHE A 603 -16.73 32.63 7.47
C PHE A 603 -16.97 31.12 7.65
N SER A 604 -17.25 30.39 6.57
CA SER A 604 -17.25 28.92 6.61
C SER A 604 -15.87 28.34 6.95
N MET A 605 -14.80 28.90 6.39
CA MET A 605 -13.43 28.49 6.72
C MET A 605 -13.06 28.82 8.17
N MET A 606 -13.44 30.00 8.66
CA MET A 606 -13.22 30.39 10.06
C MET A 606 -13.98 29.49 11.04
N ALA A 607 -15.22 29.14 10.70
CA ALA A 607 -16.02 28.20 11.48
C ALA A 607 -15.40 26.79 11.54
N LEU A 608 -14.77 26.32 10.45
CA LEU A 608 -13.99 25.07 10.44
C LEU A 608 -12.81 25.11 11.43
N LYS A 609 -12.15 26.26 11.59
CA LYS A 609 -11.07 26.46 12.56
C LYS A 609 -11.57 26.76 13.98
N ASN A 610 -12.90 26.87 14.16
CA ASN A 610 -13.56 27.31 15.39
C ASN A 610 -13.13 28.73 15.83
N GLU A 611 -12.76 29.57 14.87
CA GLU A 611 -12.34 30.97 15.05
C GLU A 611 -13.52 31.91 14.69
N ASN A 612 -14.57 31.88 15.52
CA ASN A 612 -15.84 32.55 15.21
C ASN A 612 -15.95 33.99 15.75
N SER A 613 -14.88 34.61 16.23
CA SER A 613 -14.94 35.93 16.90
C SER A 613 -15.56 37.03 16.04
N ILE A 614 -15.11 37.13 14.78
CA ILE A 614 -15.62 38.10 13.80
C ILE A 614 -17.09 37.77 13.46
N LEU A 615 -17.39 36.49 13.25
CA LEU A 615 -18.75 36.03 12.95
C LEU A 615 -19.71 36.32 14.10
N ASP A 616 -19.33 36.03 15.34
CA ASP A 616 -20.14 36.26 16.54
C ASP A 616 -20.43 37.75 16.73
N LYS A 617 -19.44 38.62 16.44
CA LYS A 617 -19.63 40.07 16.43
C LYS A 617 -20.66 40.49 15.38
N THR A 618 -20.59 39.98 14.15
CA THR A 618 -21.58 40.26 13.11
C THR A 618 -22.95 39.67 13.43
N LEU A 619 -23.03 38.43 13.94
CA LEU A 619 -24.29 37.81 14.36
C LEU A 619 -24.94 38.57 15.52
N SER A 620 -24.17 39.22 16.40
CA SER A 620 -24.73 40.01 17.50
C SER A 620 -25.53 41.24 17.03
N THR A 621 -25.26 41.74 15.82
CA THR A 621 -25.98 42.89 15.24
C THR A 621 -27.16 42.48 14.36
N MET A 622 -27.33 41.18 14.06
CA MET A 622 -28.38 40.64 13.20
C MET A 622 -29.68 40.34 13.95
N GLN A 623 -30.81 40.59 13.29
CA GLN A 623 -32.14 40.18 13.76
C GLN A 623 -32.32 38.65 13.67
N PRO A 624 -33.18 38.02 14.51
CA PRO A 624 -33.40 36.57 14.47
C PRO A 624 -33.81 36.02 13.09
N ALA A 625 -34.62 36.76 12.35
CA ALA A 625 -35.03 36.40 10.99
C ALA A 625 -33.85 36.39 10.00
N GLU A 626 -32.90 37.32 10.17
CA GLU A 626 -31.70 37.40 9.33
C GLU A 626 -30.73 36.25 9.66
N LYS A 627 -30.58 35.89 10.94
CA LYS A 627 -29.79 34.72 11.36
C LYS A 627 -30.37 33.42 10.80
N PHE A 628 -31.70 33.27 10.84
CA PHE A 628 -32.37 32.12 10.27
C PHE A 628 -32.19 32.06 8.75
N ARG A 629 -32.33 33.18 8.04
CA ARG A 629 -32.05 33.25 6.59
C ARG A 629 -30.59 32.91 6.28
N LEU A 630 -29.65 33.37 7.09
CA LEU A 630 -28.22 33.05 6.94
C LEU A 630 -27.95 31.56 7.20
N LEU A 631 -28.63 30.94 8.18
CA LEU A 631 -28.58 29.50 8.40
C LEU A 631 -29.02 28.76 7.13
N LEU A 632 -30.20 29.07 6.58
CA LEU A 632 -30.69 28.42 5.36
C LEU A 632 -29.74 28.62 4.18
N LEU A 633 -29.20 29.84 3.99
CA LEU A 633 -28.21 30.12 2.95
C LEU A 633 -26.90 29.34 3.14
N SER A 634 -26.44 29.17 4.38
CA SER A 634 -25.24 28.38 4.69
C SER A 634 -25.44 26.90 4.40
N ILE A 635 -26.65 26.37 4.60
CA ILE A 635 -26.99 24.98 4.29
C ILE A 635 -27.09 24.79 2.77
N TYR A 636 -27.77 25.72 2.08
CA TYR A 636 -27.90 25.71 0.62
C TYR A 636 -26.54 25.81 -0.08
N SER A 637 -25.62 26.61 0.47
CA SER A 637 -24.25 26.76 -0.06
C SER A 637 -23.27 25.68 0.44
N GLU A 638 -23.76 24.61 1.08
CA GLU A 638 -22.95 23.50 1.63
C GLU A 638 -21.87 23.92 2.66
N HIS A 639 -22.08 25.03 3.36
CA HIS A 639 -21.20 25.56 4.41
C HIS A 639 -21.58 25.01 5.78
N VAL A 640 -21.42 23.69 5.96
CA VAL A 640 -21.84 22.95 7.16
C VAL A 640 -21.28 23.53 8.46
N SER A 641 -19.99 23.86 8.50
CA SER A 641 -19.36 24.40 9.72
C SER A 641 -19.90 25.78 10.09
N LEU A 642 -20.22 26.61 9.08
CA LEU A 642 -20.90 27.88 9.30
C LEU A 642 -22.31 27.66 9.85
N ALA A 643 -23.05 26.70 9.29
CA ALA A 643 -24.37 26.32 9.79
C ALA A 643 -24.30 25.91 11.27
N PHE A 644 -23.34 25.06 11.66
CA PHE A 644 -23.10 24.70 13.06
C PHE A 644 -22.78 25.90 13.97
N ALA A 645 -21.99 26.86 13.49
CA ALA A 645 -21.67 28.07 14.25
C ALA A 645 -22.92 28.93 14.49
N ILE A 646 -23.76 29.10 13.46
CA ILE A 646 -25.01 29.87 13.53
C ILE A 646 -26.05 29.17 14.42
N LEU A 647 -26.16 27.83 14.35
CA LEU A 647 -27.12 27.05 15.15
C LEU A 647 -26.99 27.28 16.66
N ARG A 648 -25.78 27.58 17.16
CA ARG A 648 -25.53 27.88 18.58
C ARG A 648 -26.25 29.15 19.06
N GLN A 649 -26.64 30.04 18.14
CA GLN A 649 -27.28 31.32 18.45
C GLN A 649 -28.79 31.36 18.13
N LEU A 650 -29.38 30.22 17.73
CA LEU A 650 -30.80 30.12 17.36
C LEU A 650 -31.59 29.33 18.40
N THR A 651 -32.89 29.60 18.47
CA THR A 651 -33.85 28.96 19.38
C THR A 651 -34.68 27.90 18.67
N ARG A 652 -35.23 26.94 19.42
CA ARG A 652 -35.93 25.76 18.86
C ARG A 652 -37.13 26.11 17.96
N ASP A 653 -37.80 27.22 18.23
CA ASP A 653 -39.00 27.68 17.52
C ASP A 653 -38.76 28.06 16.05
N VAL A 654 -37.51 28.18 15.60
CA VAL A 654 -37.21 28.52 14.20
C VAL A 654 -36.91 27.33 13.29
N PHE A 655 -36.60 26.13 13.81
CA PHE A 655 -36.07 25.03 12.97
C PHE A 655 -37.11 24.35 12.07
N ASP A 656 -38.38 24.39 12.46
CA ASP A 656 -39.50 23.85 11.68
C ASP A 656 -40.16 24.91 10.77
N LEU A 657 -39.64 26.15 10.75
CA LEU A 657 -40.14 27.19 9.84
C LEU A 657 -39.70 26.89 8.40
N PRO A 658 -40.61 26.96 7.42
CA PRO A 658 -40.25 26.80 6.02
C PRO A 658 -39.62 28.07 5.45
N ASP A 659 -38.78 27.90 4.43
CA ASP A 659 -38.33 28.97 3.55
C ASP A 659 -39.42 29.39 2.55
N SER A 660 -39.09 30.26 1.60
CA SER A 660 -40.02 30.72 0.56
C SER A 660 -40.50 29.61 -0.40
N GLU A 661 -39.83 28.46 -0.43
CA GLU A 661 -40.17 27.30 -1.25
C GLU A 661 -40.87 26.19 -0.44
N GLY A 662 -41.08 26.40 0.87
CA GLY A 662 -41.71 25.43 1.75
C GLY A 662 -40.74 24.45 2.41
N ALA A 663 -39.41 24.63 2.28
CA ALA A 663 -38.41 23.72 2.81
C ALA A 663 -37.90 24.16 4.19
N THR A 664 -37.74 23.22 5.12
CA THR A 664 -37.13 23.46 6.44
C THR A 664 -35.61 23.31 6.38
N ALA A 665 -34.90 23.77 7.41
CA ALA A 665 -33.45 23.57 7.53
C ALA A 665 -33.06 22.08 7.46
N LEU A 666 -33.89 21.20 8.02
CA LEU A 666 -33.69 19.74 7.99
C LEU A 666 -33.86 19.16 6.57
N MET A 667 -34.82 19.67 5.79
CA MET A 667 -35.02 19.30 4.39
C MET A 667 -33.85 19.74 3.51
N LEU A 668 -33.37 20.98 3.68
CA LEU A 668 -32.19 21.46 2.94
C LEU A 668 -30.94 20.66 3.29
N ALA A 669 -30.75 20.30 4.56
CA ALA A 669 -29.64 19.42 4.98
C ALA A 669 -29.74 18.02 4.37
N ALA A 670 -30.96 17.53 4.15
CA ALA A 670 -31.24 16.27 3.48
C ALA A 670 -30.97 16.33 1.97
N ASP A 671 -31.34 17.43 1.30
CA ASP A 671 -31.04 17.69 -0.11
C ASP A 671 -29.53 17.76 -0.39
N SER A 672 -28.75 18.30 0.56
CA SER A 672 -27.28 18.41 0.44
C SER A 672 -26.52 17.20 1.01
N GLY A 673 -27.23 16.21 1.58
CA GLY A 673 -26.63 14.98 2.11
C GLY A 673 -25.81 15.13 3.41
N HIS A 674 -26.03 16.21 4.17
CA HIS A 674 -25.24 16.57 5.36
C HIS A 674 -25.74 15.87 6.64
N HIS A 675 -25.47 14.57 6.76
CA HIS A 675 -25.94 13.72 7.87
C HIS A 675 -25.57 14.21 9.29
N GLU A 676 -24.36 14.75 9.52
CA GLU A 676 -23.97 15.30 10.83
C GLU A 676 -24.83 16.52 11.22
N LEU A 677 -25.22 17.34 10.23
CA LEU A 677 -26.09 18.50 10.44
C LEU A 677 -27.53 18.06 10.71
N ILE A 678 -28.00 17.00 10.04
CA ILE A 678 -29.30 16.37 10.30
C ILE A 678 -29.38 15.90 11.75
N GLU A 679 -28.39 15.15 12.21
CA GLU A 679 -28.32 14.68 13.61
C GLU A 679 -28.37 15.87 14.57
N LYS A 680 -27.63 16.95 14.28
CA LYS A 680 -27.63 18.13 15.14
C LYS A 680 -28.97 18.88 15.17
N LEU A 681 -29.61 19.04 14.03
CA LEU A 681 -30.92 19.69 13.94
C LEU A 681 -31.98 18.90 14.71
N VAL A 682 -31.97 17.57 14.61
CA VAL A 682 -32.87 16.69 15.36
C VAL A 682 -32.59 16.74 16.86
N GLU A 683 -31.31 16.73 17.28
CA GLU A 683 -30.93 16.94 18.69
C GLU A 683 -31.47 18.27 19.25
N LEU A 684 -31.45 19.33 18.43
CA LEU A 684 -31.97 20.66 18.77
C LEU A 684 -33.50 20.76 18.67
N GLY A 685 -34.17 19.67 18.28
CA GLY A 685 -35.61 19.51 18.34
C GLY A 685 -36.36 19.80 17.03
N ALA A 686 -35.68 19.79 15.88
CA ALA A 686 -36.31 19.81 14.56
C ALA A 686 -37.08 18.51 14.28
N SER A 687 -38.27 18.62 13.70
CA SER A 687 -39.14 17.47 13.43
C SER A 687 -38.82 16.79 12.10
N VAL A 688 -38.58 15.47 12.14
CA VAL A 688 -38.36 14.63 10.94
C VAL A 688 -39.62 14.41 10.09
N GLN A 689 -40.79 14.81 10.61
CA GLN A 689 -42.11 14.55 9.99
C GLN A 689 -42.71 15.77 9.29
N VAL A 690 -42.04 16.93 9.29
CA VAL A 690 -42.51 18.11 8.55
C VAL A 690 -42.53 17.79 7.06
N GLN A 691 -43.53 18.32 6.37
CA GLN A 691 -43.75 18.13 4.93
C GLN A 691 -43.60 19.45 4.19
N ASP A 692 -43.00 19.39 3.01
CA ASP A 692 -42.93 20.54 2.11
C ASP A 692 -44.27 20.75 1.36
N CYS A 693 -44.31 21.71 0.44
CA CYS A 693 -45.49 22.02 -0.37
C CYS A 693 -45.95 20.91 -1.33
N HIS A 694 -45.22 19.80 -1.43
CA HIS A 694 -45.55 18.61 -2.23
C HIS A 694 -45.81 17.37 -1.35
N GLY A 695 -45.94 17.55 -0.03
CA GLY A 695 -46.12 16.45 0.92
C GLY A 695 -44.84 15.64 1.15
N ARG A 696 -43.66 16.11 0.73
CA ARG A 696 -42.39 15.37 0.90
C ARG A 696 -41.75 15.68 2.26
N THR A 697 -41.24 14.65 2.92
CA THR A 697 -40.45 14.79 4.16
C THR A 697 -38.95 14.94 3.85
N ALA A 698 -38.14 15.25 4.86
CA ALA A 698 -36.68 15.24 4.73
C ALA A 698 -36.15 13.88 4.22
N LEU A 699 -36.77 12.76 4.61
CA LEU A 699 -36.38 11.43 4.13
C LEU A 699 -36.68 11.24 2.64
N THR A 700 -37.86 11.68 2.19
CA THR A 700 -38.21 11.64 0.76
C THR A 700 -37.21 12.44 -0.07
N ARG A 701 -36.84 13.64 0.40
CA ARG A 701 -35.88 14.52 -0.26
C ARG A 701 -34.45 13.94 -0.30
N ALA A 702 -33.97 13.37 0.80
CA ALA A 702 -32.70 12.63 0.81
C ALA A 702 -32.71 11.45 -0.18
N CYS A 703 -33.87 10.80 -0.35
CA CYS A 703 -34.00 9.66 -1.26
C CYS A 703 -34.10 10.05 -2.73
N GLU A 704 -34.76 11.17 -3.04
CA GLU A 704 -34.78 11.78 -4.37
C GLU A 704 -33.37 12.24 -4.79
N ALA A 705 -32.61 12.85 -3.87
CA ALA A 705 -31.24 13.30 -4.11
C ALA A 705 -30.19 12.15 -4.10
N GLY A 706 -30.52 10.97 -3.57
CA GLY A 706 -29.62 9.81 -3.52
C GLY A 706 -28.62 9.82 -2.37
N HIS A 707 -28.85 10.61 -1.32
CA HIS A 707 -27.94 10.78 -0.20
C HIS A 707 -28.09 9.68 0.86
N VAL A 708 -27.39 8.57 0.65
CA VAL A 708 -27.36 7.38 1.50
C VAL A 708 -27.21 7.66 3.00
N ARG A 709 -26.19 8.44 3.40
CA ARG A 709 -25.92 8.71 4.82
C ARG A 709 -27.00 9.58 5.46
N ALA A 710 -27.50 10.57 4.74
CA ALA A 710 -28.58 11.42 5.20
C ALA A 710 -29.88 10.62 5.39
N ALA A 711 -30.23 9.78 4.41
CA ALA A 711 -31.38 8.89 4.52
C ALA A 711 -31.25 7.92 5.71
N LYS A 712 -30.06 7.34 5.93
CA LYS A 712 -29.79 6.50 7.11
C LYS A 712 -29.96 7.28 8.41
N SER A 713 -29.32 8.43 8.57
CA SER A 713 -29.45 9.23 9.80
C SER A 713 -30.89 9.68 10.06
N LEU A 714 -31.68 9.98 9.02
CA LEU A 714 -33.10 10.31 9.17
C LEU A 714 -33.93 9.09 9.64
N ILE A 715 -33.69 7.90 9.07
CA ILE A 715 -34.34 6.64 9.50
C ILE A 715 -33.97 6.29 10.94
N ASP A 716 -32.69 6.40 11.29
CA ASP A 716 -32.18 6.12 12.64
C ASP A 716 -32.80 7.10 13.67
N ASN A 717 -33.18 8.30 13.23
CA ASN A 717 -33.90 9.32 14.02
C ASN A 717 -35.44 9.23 13.89
N GLY A 718 -35.98 8.12 13.35
CA GLY A 718 -37.40 7.83 13.36
C GLY A 718 -38.22 8.43 12.22
N ALA A 719 -37.60 8.79 11.09
CA ALA A 719 -38.33 9.18 9.89
C ALA A 719 -39.16 8.01 9.32
N ASP A 720 -40.40 8.30 8.90
CA ASP A 720 -41.30 7.28 8.37
C ASP A 720 -41.00 6.98 6.90
N ALA A 721 -40.37 5.82 6.64
CA ALA A 721 -40.05 5.37 5.30
C ALA A 721 -41.28 4.94 4.46
N SER A 722 -42.43 4.74 5.11
CA SER A 722 -43.70 4.38 4.47
C SER A 722 -44.56 5.59 4.08
N HIS A 723 -44.17 6.78 4.51
CA HIS A 723 -44.86 8.03 4.18
C HIS A 723 -44.98 8.21 2.67
N GLN A 724 -46.17 8.62 2.23
CA GLN A 724 -46.50 8.91 0.84
C GLN A 724 -46.65 10.41 0.65
N ASP A 725 -45.96 10.95 -0.36
CA ASP A 725 -46.12 12.34 -0.77
C ASP A 725 -47.47 12.59 -1.48
N ASP A 726 -47.72 13.83 -1.92
CA ASP A 726 -48.97 14.18 -2.61
C ASP A 726 -49.16 13.45 -3.95
N ARG A 727 -48.11 12.83 -4.49
CA ARG A 727 -48.15 11.99 -5.69
C ARG A 727 -48.40 10.51 -5.38
N GLY A 728 -48.52 10.15 -4.09
CA GLY A 728 -48.65 8.78 -3.62
C GLY A 728 -47.34 7.98 -3.67
N LEU A 729 -46.19 8.65 -3.77
CA LEU A 729 -44.88 8.02 -3.87
C LEU A 729 -44.19 7.98 -2.50
N THR A 730 -43.60 6.82 -2.18
CA THR A 730 -42.75 6.60 -1.01
C THR A 730 -41.30 7.00 -1.29
N CYS A 731 -40.50 7.16 -0.23
CA CYS A 731 -39.08 7.49 -0.36
C CYS A 731 -38.29 6.44 -1.21
N VAL A 732 -38.66 5.15 -1.12
CA VAL A 732 -38.06 4.08 -1.95
C VAL A 732 -38.38 4.28 -3.42
N GLN A 733 -39.64 4.56 -3.75
CA GLN A 733 -40.07 4.77 -5.14
C GLN A 733 -39.41 6.00 -5.76
N TRP A 734 -39.13 7.04 -4.96
CA TRP A 734 -38.31 8.18 -5.40
C TRP A 734 -36.86 7.76 -5.71
N ALA A 735 -36.24 6.96 -4.86
CA ALA A 735 -34.91 6.41 -5.09
C ALA A 735 -34.85 5.49 -6.34
N GLU A 736 -35.90 4.72 -6.61
CA GLU A 736 -36.05 3.89 -7.81
C GLU A 736 -36.16 4.74 -9.07
N GLN A 737 -37.03 5.76 -9.07
CA GLN A 737 -37.23 6.63 -10.22
C GLN A 737 -35.96 7.37 -10.64
N HIS A 738 -35.08 7.70 -9.68
CA HIS A 738 -33.82 8.40 -9.92
C HIS A 738 -32.61 7.47 -10.06
N GLY A 739 -32.81 6.15 -9.96
CA GLY A 739 -31.77 5.14 -10.21
C GLY A 739 -30.71 5.02 -9.11
N HIS A 740 -31.02 5.43 -7.87
CA HIS A 740 -30.09 5.45 -6.74
C HIS A 740 -29.85 4.05 -6.14
N THR A 741 -29.19 3.18 -6.90
CA THR A 741 -28.99 1.75 -6.59
C THR A 741 -28.32 1.45 -5.24
N GLU A 742 -27.40 2.29 -4.76
CA GLU A 742 -26.77 2.12 -3.44
C GLU A 742 -27.74 2.44 -2.29
N LEU A 743 -28.53 3.50 -2.46
CA LEU A 743 -29.56 3.89 -1.52
C LEU A 743 -30.67 2.84 -1.49
N LEU A 744 -31.09 2.32 -2.65
CA LEU A 744 -32.05 1.22 -2.75
C LEU A 744 -31.56 -0.04 -2.05
N ARG A 745 -30.29 -0.42 -2.20
CA ARG A 745 -29.73 -1.57 -1.48
C ARG A 745 -29.80 -1.37 0.03
N ILE A 746 -29.59 -0.14 0.51
CA ILE A 746 -29.63 0.17 1.94
C ILE A 746 -31.08 0.23 2.44
N LEU A 747 -31.97 0.88 1.72
CA LEU A 747 -33.41 0.90 2.01
C LEU A 747 -33.97 -0.54 1.98
N ASP A 748 -33.64 -1.36 0.98
CA ASP A 748 -33.95 -2.79 0.91
C ASP A 748 -33.34 -3.57 2.06
N SER A 749 -32.13 -3.23 2.52
CA SER A 749 -31.53 -3.83 3.71
C SER A 749 -32.23 -3.39 5.01
N PHE A 750 -32.89 -2.22 5.04
CA PHE A 750 -33.69 -1.73 6.16
C PHE A 750 -35.09 -2.36 6.19
N TYR A 751 -35.74 -2.46 5.03
CA TYR A 751 -36.98 -3.23 4.85
C TYR A 751 -36.73 -4.72 5.12
N SER A 752 -35.63 -5.27 4.60
CA SER A 752 -35.17 -6.63 4.93
C SER A 752 -34.68 -6.74 6.37
N ARG A 753 -34.20 -5.70 7.07
CA ARG A 753 -33.81 -5.76 8.50
C ARG A 753 -35.02 -5.97 9.41
N ASN A 754 -36.18 -5.43 9.04
CA ASN A 754 -37.42 -5.67 9.79
C ASN A 754 -37.97 -7.10 9.57
N GLU A 755 -37.70 -7.73 8.41
CA GLU A 755 -37.96 -9.16 8.18
C GLU A 755 -36.82 -10.08 8.70
N ASN A 756 -35.56 -9.62 8.65
CA ASN A 756 -34.34 -10.36 9.01
C ASN A 756 -33.99 -10.28 10.49
N ARG A 757 -34.61 -9.42 11.32
CA ARG A 757 -34.27 -9.35 12.76
C ARG A 757 -34.58 -10.67 13.47
N ALA A 758 -35.70 -11.29 13.14
CA ALA A 758 -36.06 -12.62 13.64
C ALA A 758 -35.10 -13.71 13.12
N GLN A 759 -34.67 -13.59 11.85
CA GLN A 759 -33.70 -14.51 11.25
C GLN A 759 -32.29 -14.33 11.84
N ASP A 760 -31.83 -13.10 12.06
CA ASP A 760 -30.55 -12.77 12.71
C ASP A 760 -30.53 -13.26 14.15
N GLU A 761 -31.64 -13.14 14.90
CA GLU A 761 -31.75 -13.67 16.26
C GLU A 761 -31.66 -15.21 16.27
N THR A 762 -32.32 -15.86 15.30
CA THR A 762 -32.25 -17.31 15.10
C THR A 762 -30.82 -17.76 14.73
N LEU A 763 -30.24 -17.15 13.70
CA LEU A 763 -28.88 -17.45 13.24
C LEU A 763 -27.82 -17.11 14.30
N SER A 764 -28.03 -16.07 15.11
CA SER A 764 -27.14 -15.73 16.23
C SER A 764 -27.15 -16.81 17.29
N THR A 765 -28.32 -17.37 17.59
CA THR A 765 -28.48 -18.48 18.54
C THR A 765 -27.83 -19.75 18.00
N GLU A 766 -28.05 -20.08 16.73
CA GLU A 766 -27.41 -21.21 16.05
C GLU A 766 -25.88 -21.05 16.03
N LEU A 767 -25.38 -19.87 15.68
CA LEU A 767 -23.96 -19.56 15.66
C LEU A 767 -23.35 -19.65 17.06
N HIS A 768 -24.04 -19.18 18.09
CA HIS A 768 -23.63 -19.31 19.49
C HIS A 768 -23.49 -20.79 19.90
N GLU A 769 -24.45 -21.65 19.54
CA GLU A 769 -24.38 -23.08 19.85
C GLU A 769 -23.29 -23.81 19.03
N LEU A 770 -23.06 -23.40 17.78
CA LEU A 770 -21.92 -23.88 16.99
C LEU A 770 -20.60 -23.48 17.64
N PHE A 771 -20.46 -22.25 18.14
CA PHE A 771 -19.28 -21.83 18.88
C PHE A 771 -19.10 -22.60 20.19
N LYS A 772 -20.19 -22.87 20.93
CA LYS A 772 -20.13 -23.67 22.15
C LYS A 772 -19.70 -25.11 21.87
N SER A 773 -20.28 -25.76 20.88
CA SER A 773 -19.91 -27.13 20.48
C SER A 773 -18.47 -27.21 19.95
N ALA A 774 -18.02 -26.17 19.25
CA ALA A 774 -16.62 -25.96 18.89
C ALA A 774 -15.71 -25.66 20.09
N GLY A 775 -16.25 -25.37 21.27
CA GLY A 775 -15.47 -25.12 22.48
C GLY A 775 -15.03 -23.67 22.68
N PHE A 776 -15.58 -22.69 21.96
CA PHE A 776 -15.43 -21.27 22.30
C PHE A 776 -16.37 -20.89 23.45
N THR A 777 -16.02 -21.43 24.61
CA THR A 777 -16.70 -21.23 25.88
C THR A 777 -15.72 -20.66 26.88
N ARG A 778 -16.25 -19.91 27.84
CA ARG A 778 -15.50 -19.36 28.95
C ARG A 778 -14.81 -20.46 29.75
N ASP A 779 -15.49 -21.56 30.04
CA ASP A 779 -14.92 -22.68 30.80
C ASP A 779 -13.67 -23.26 30.12
N ARG A 780 -13.70 -23.43 28.79
CA ARG A 780 -12.53 -23.89 28.04
C ARG A 780 -11.44 -22.82 27.99
N ALA A 781 -11.82 -21.55 27.80
CA ALA A 781 -10.87 -20.45 27.83
C ALA A 781 -10.14 -20.42 29.18
N GLU A 782 -10.85 -20.57 30.30
CA GLU A 782 -10.30 -20.65 31.66
C GLU A 782 -9.35 -21.85 31.82
N CYS A 783 -9.71 -23.03 31.29
CA CYS A 783 -8.81 -24.19 31.29
C CYS A 783 -7.50 -23.91 30.54
N GLN A 784 -7.59 -23.27 29.37
CA GLN A 784 -6.42 -22.91 28.57
C GLN A 784 -5.58 -21.83 29.26
N GLN A 785 -6.22 -20.84 29.89
CA GLN A 785 -5.55 -19.80 30.68
C GLN A 785 -4.79 -20.41 31.87
N ALA A 786 -5.37 -21.40 32.54
CA ALA A 786 -4.72 -22.14 33.63
C ALA A 786 -3.48 -22.91 33.12
N MET A 787 -3.58 -23.54 31.94
CA MET A 787 -2.44 -24.20 31.30
C MET A 787 -1.34 -23.19 30.93
N ALA A 788 -1.71 -22.05 30.36
CA ALA A 788 -0.80 -20.95 30.06
C ALA A 788 -0.07 -20.44 31.31
N ASP A 789 -0.78 -20.31 32.43
CA ASP A 789 -0.19 -19.87 33.70
C ASP A 789 0.76 -20.94 34.28
N TYR A 790 0.43 -22.22 34.13
CA TYR A 790 1.30 -23.32 34.51
C TYR A 790 2.58 -23.35 33.67
N LEU A 791 2.47 -23.21 32.35
CA LEU A 791 3.62 -23.12 31.44
C LEU A 791 4.51 -21.93 31.75
N GLN A 792 3.91 -20.76 32.03
CA GLN A 792 4.65 -19.58 32.47
C GLN A 792 5.46 -19.85 33.75
N ARG A 793 4.85 -20.50 34.75
CA ARG A 793 5.54 -20.85 36.01
C ARG A 793 6.71 -21.81 35.76
N ILE A 794 6.53 -22.81 34.90
CA ILE A 794 7.61 -23.73 34.52
C ILE A 794 8.73 -22.96 33.83
N ALA A 795 8.42 -22.11 32.85
CA ALA A 795 9.42 -21.34 32.13
C ALA A 795 10.24 -20.46 33.08
N ILE A 796 9.60 -19.73 33.99
CA ILE A 796 10.27 -18.93 35.02
C ILE A 796 11.18 -19.80 35.90
N ALA A 797 10.70 -20.98 36.32
CA ALA A 797 11.48 -21.90 37.16
C ALA A 797 12.71 -22.49 36.44
N VAL A 798 12.58 -22.76 35.12
CA VAL A 798 13.62 -23.39 34.30
C VAL A 798 14.66 -22.37 33.81
N VAL A 799 14.20 -21.27 33.23
CA VAL A 799 15.04 -20.27 32.56
C VAL A 799 15.58 -19.25 33.57
N ARG A 800 14.92 -19.09 34.73
CA ARG A 800 15.24 -18.11 35.79
C ARG A 800 15.22 -16.66 35.30
N ASP A 801 14.29 -16.37 34.39
CA ASP A 801 14.03 -15.02 33.88
C ASP A 801 12.60 -14.56 34.20
N ASP A 802 12.33 -13.28 33.93
CA ASP A 802 11.04 -12.63 34.21
C ASP A 802 10.18 -12.61 32.96
N SER A 803 9.74 -13.81 32.57
CA SER A 803 8.99 -14.08 31.35
C SER A 803 7.49 -14.21 31.60
N TRP A 804 6.70 -13.52 30.78
CA TRP A 804 5.24 -13.50 30.85
C TRP A 804 4.62 -13.98 29.54
N LEU A 805 3.73 -14.97 29.62
CA LEU A 805 2.98 -15.42 28.45
C LEU A 805 1.89 -14.40 28.13
N THR A 806 1.81 -13.93 26.90
CA THR A 806 0.78 -12.99 26.43
C THR A 806 0.13 -13.50 25.14
N GLY A 807 -0.77 -12.72 24.55
CA GLY A 807 -1.42 -13.07 23.29
C GLY A 807 -2.50 -14.15 23.41
N SER A 808 -3.03 -14.57 22.25
CA SER A 808 -4.29 -15.34 22.19
C SER A 808 -4.22 -16.70 22.87
N TYR A 809 -3.05 -17.34 22.91
CA TYR A 809 -2.89 -18.58 23.67
C TYR A 809 -3.03 -18.33 25.18
N ALA A 810 -2.38 -17.30 25.72
CA ALA A 810 -2.45 -16.95 27.14
C ALA A 810 -3.81 -16.37 27.55
N GLU A 811 -4.54 -15.77 26.61
CA GLU A 811 -5.87 -15.18 26.80
C GLU A 811 -6.99 -16.22 26.77
N GLY A 812 -6.78 -17.36 26.10
CA GLY A 812 -7.77 -18.45 26.02
C GLY A 812 -8.82 -18.30 24.92
N TRP A 813 -8.78 -17.21 24.14
CA TRP A 813 -9.75 -16.92 23.08
C TRP A 813 -9.11 -16.80 21.70
N ALA A 814 -9.82 -17.31 20.69
CA ALA A 814 -9.50 -17.15 19.27
C ALA A 814 -8.06 -17.59 18.87
N ASN A 815 -7.48 -18.56 19.58
CA ASN A 815 -6.22 -19.23 19.23
C ASN A 815 -6.39 -20.30 18.13
N SER A 816 -7.57 -20.39 17.52
CA SER A 816 -7.85 -21.30 16.41
C SER A 816 -8.81 -20.65 15.44
N LEU A 817 -8.29 -20.26 14.27
CA LEU A 817 -9.08 -19.57 13.26
C LEU A 817 -9.17 -20.35 11.94
N VAL A 818 -8.52 -21.51 11.85
CA VAL A 818 -8.52 -22.34 10.64
C VAL A 818 -9.74 -23.25 10.63
N GLN A 819 -10.02 -23.91 11.74
CA GLN A 819 -11.13 -24.86 11.86
C GLN A 819 -12.26 -24.35 12.77
N VAL A 820 -12.04 -23.23 13.46
CA VAL A 820 -12.98 -22.65 14.44
C VAL A 820 -13.56 -23.76 15.32
N ASN A 821 -12.69 -24.59 15.90
CA ASN A 821 -13.03 -25.76 16.73
C ASN A 821 -12.40 -25.69 18.13
N GLY A 822 -12.03 -24.48 18.57
CA GLY A 822 -11.47 -24.21 19.89
C GLY A 822 -10.13 -24.91 20.20
N ARG A 823 -9.49 -25.58 19.23
CA ARG A 823 -8.18 -26.25 19.39
C ARG A 823 -7.09 -25.37 18.82
N THR A 824 -6.03 -25.06 19.57
CA THR A 824 -4.89 -24.25 19.10
C THR A 824 -4.46 -24.66 17.69
N ALA A 825 -4.47 -23.72 16.74
CA ALA A 825 -4.10 -24.00 15.36
C ALA A 825 -2.57 -24.07 15.19
N ASP A 826 -2.09 -24.80 14.19
CA ASP A 826 -0.65 -24.94 13.90
C ASP A 826 0.06 -23.61 13.56
N ASP A 827 -0.71 -22.63 13.09
CA ASP A 827 -0.25 -21.27 12.80
C ASP A 827 -0.46 -20.30 13.98
N SER A 828 -0.71 -20.83 15.19
CA SER A 828 -0.87 -20.04 16.40
C SER A 828 0.44 -19.90 17.13
N ASP A 829 0.87 -18.65 17.25
CA ASP A 829 2.11 -18.28 17.88
C ASP A 829 1.90 -18.19 19.41
N ILE A 830 2.92 -18.58 20.18
CA ILE A 830 2.98 -18.32 21.62
C ILE A 830 3.79 -17.04 21.84
N ASP A 831 3.12 -16.00 22.33
CA ASP A 831 3.75 -14.71 22.61
C ASP A 831 4.36 -14.66 24.02
N TRP A 832 5.64 -14.32 24.10
CA TRP A 832 6.38 -14.14 25.34
C TRP A 832 6.85 -12.70 25.49
N THR A 833 6.50 -12.08 26.61
CA THR A 833 7.06 -10.79 27.06
C THR A 833 8.14 -11.06 28.09
N VAL A 834 9.40 -10.76 27.77
CA VAL A 834 10.55 -11.00 28.65
C VAL A 834 11.06 -9.68 29.19
N PHE A 835 11.02 -9.53 30.52
CA PHE A 835 11.51 -8.32 31.18
C PHE A 835 13.03 -8.36 31.33
N VAL A 836 13.69 -7.35 30.76
CA VAL A 836 15.14 -7.19 30.87
C VAL A 836 15.48 -6.65 32.26
N ALA A 837 16.38 -7.35 32.96
CA ALA A 837 16.80 -6.96 34.31
C ALA A 837 17.65 -5.68 34.30
N GLY A 838 17.56 -4.90 35.38
CA GLY A 838 18.46 -3.77 35.65
C GLY A 838 17.97 -2.37 35.24
N GLN A 839 16.79 -2.25 34.62
CA GLN A 839 16.21 -0.94 34.27
C GLN A 839 14.71 -0.88 34.57
N LYS A 840 14.27 0.24 35.17
CA LYS A 840 12.87 0.55 35.46
C LYS A 840 12.62 2.00 35.04
N PHE A 841 11.61 2.22 34.20
CA PHE A 841 11.25 3.56 33.73
C PHE A 841 10.00 4.07 34.40
N HIS A 842 9.87 5.39 34.44
CA HIS A 842 8.78 6.10 35.09
C HIS A 842 8.17 7.04 34.05
N LEU A 843 6.86 6.95 33.81
CA LEU A 843 6.17 7.84 32.86
C LEU A 843 5.56 9.03 33.58
N GLN A 844 5.70 10.22 32.97
CA GLN A 844 5.05 11.44 33.43
C GLN A 844 3.52 11.23 33.47
N GLY A 845 2.87 11.67 34.55
CA GLY A 845 1.41 11.54 34.72
C GLY A 845 0.89 10.16 35.15
N GLY A 846 1.72 9.11 35.18
CA GLY A 846 1.30 7.76 35.62
C GLY A 846 2.09 7.18 36.79
N CYS A 847 3.16 7.83 37.21
CA CYS A 847 4.03 7.42 38.31
C CYS A 847 3.55 8.01 39.65
N SER A 848 3.47 7.20 40.72
CA SER A 848 2.95 7.64 42.03
C SER A 848 3.84 8.64 42.77
N GLN A 849 5.09 8.83 42.33
CA GLN A 849 6.10 9.70 42.97
C GLN A 849 6.37 9.39 44.45
N THR A 850 6.04 8.17 44.90
CA THR A 850 6.26 7.72 46.27
C THR A 850 7.35 6.64 46.35
N GLY A 851 8.05 6.55 47.49
CA GLY A 851 9.12 5.55 47.71
C GLY A 851 10.27 5.67 46.71
N GLU A 852 10.67 4.56 46.10
CA GLU A 852 11.71 4.50 45.04
C GLU A 852 11.42 5.39 43.83
N CYS A 853 10.19 5.86 43.66
CA CYS A 853 9.79 6.71 42.52
C CYS A 853 9.99 8.21 42.76
N ALA A 854 10.32 8.65 43.97
CA ALA A 854 10.38 10.07 44.32
C ALA A 854 11.56 10.82 43.66
N GLN A 855 12.64 10.12 43.33
CA GLN A 855 13.86 10.69 42.72
C GLN A 855 14.07 10.24 41.27
N ALA A 856 13.09 9.55 40.68
CA ALA A 856 13.23 8.96 39.36
C ALA A 856 12.92 9.97 38.25
N ASN A 857 13.72 9.96 37.17
CA ASN A 857 13.45 10.75 35.98
C ASN A 857 12.18 10.25 35.27
N GLN A 858 11.25 11.16 34.98
CA GLN A 858 9.98 10.84 34.33
C GLN A 858 10.08 11.08 32.82
N LEU A 859 9.75 10.06 32.04
CA LEU A 859 9.72 10.15 30.59
C LEU A 859 8.38 10.71 30.12
N MET A 860 8.44 11.70 29.24
CA MET A 860 7.28 12.23 28.53
C MET A 860 6.82 11.23 27.46
N VAL A 861 5.51 11.01 27.37
CA VAL A 861 4.90 10.18 26.33
C VAL A 861 4.26 11.08 25.27
N THR A 862 4.61 10.88 24.00
CA THR A 862 4.00 11.55 22.86
C THR A 862 3.56 10.52 21.82
N LYS A 863 2.25 10.49 21.51
CA LYS A 863 1.66 9.55 20.52
C LYS A 863 2.07 8.09 20.78
N GLY A 864 1.98 7.62 22.03
CA GLY A 864 2.30 6.23 22.39
C GLY A 864 3.76 5.89 22.63
N HIS A 865 4.67 6.86 22.53
CA HIS A 865 6.11 6.64 22.61
C HIS A 865 6.73 7.50 23.72
N ALA A 866 7.53 6.87 24.58
CA ALA A 866 8.32 7.52 25.62
C ALA A 866 9.72 7.85 25.07
N ASN A 867 10.12 9.12 25.17
CA ASN A 867 11.45 9.56 24.73
C ASN A 867 12.51 9.21 25.76
N ILE A 868 13.64 8.67 25.32
CA ILE A 868 14.82 8.39 26.14
C ILE A 868 16.05 9.15 25.64
N LEU A 869 17.06 9.34 26.50
CA LEU A 869 18.24 10.15 26.19
C LEU A 869 19.25 9.44 25.25
N GLU A 870 19.24 8.11 25.23
CA GLU A 870 20.18 7.28 24.46
C GLU A 870 19.47 6.56 23.31
N SER A 871 20.18 6.30 22.21
CA SER A 871 19.64 5.54 21.09
C SER A 871 19.48 4.06 21.46
N CYS A 872 18.27 3.52 21.29
CA CYS A 872 17.93 2.14 21.64
C CYS A 872 17.64 1.25 20.44
N GLY A 873 17.41 1.84 19.26
CA GLY A 873 17.07 1.12 18.03
C GLY A 873 15.69 0.44 18.08
N SER A 874 15.16 0.07 16.91
CA SER A 874 13.95 -0.76 16.84
C SER A 874 14.32 -2.24 16.97
N GLN A 875 13.70 -2.93 17.90
CA GLN A 875 13.83 -4.36 18.16
C GLN A 875 12.43 -4.99 18.34
N PRO A 876 11.69 -5.18 17.24
CA PRO A 876 10.36 -5.81 17.28
C PRO A 876 10.45 -7.25 17.79
N ALA A 877 9.29 -7.85 18.08
CA ALA A 877 9.21 -9.24 18.54
C ALA A 877 9.90 -10.18 17.54
N VAL A 878 10.70 -11.12 18.06
CA VAL A 878 11.47 -12.07 17.26
C VAL A 878 10.73 -13.41 17.23
N SER A 879 10.25 -13.78 16.05
CA SER A 879 9.58 -15.07 15.83
C SER A 879 10.60 -16.19 15.64
N THR A 880 10.43 -17.28 16.40
CA THR A 880 11.21 -18.51 16.26
C THR A 880 10.43 -19.53 15.45
N SER A 881 11.04 -20.14 14.44
CA SER A 881 10.37 -21.15 13.62
C SER A 881 9.82 -22.30 14.48
N PRO A 882 8.61 -22.80 14.16
CA PRO A 882 8.10 -24.00 14.80
C PRO A 882 9.09 -25.15 14.54
N SER A 883 9.41 -25.90 15.58
CA SER A 883 10.00 -27.22 15.39
C SER A 883 8.86 -28.21 15.56
N GLY A 884 8.85 -29.38 14.90
CA GLY A 884 7.75 -30.35 15.06
C GLY A 884 7.48 -30.85 16.50
N LEU A 885 8.15 -30.27 17.51
CA LEU A 885 8.01 -30.49 18.95
C LEU A 885 7.53 -29.24 19.73
N ARG A 886 7.52 -28.04 19.13
CA ARG A 886 7.08 -26.78 19.76
C ARG A 886 6.42 -25.82 18.74
N PRO A 887 5.33 -25.13 19.10
CA PRO A 887 4.72 -24.13 18.23
C PRO A 887 5.67 -22.95 17.98
N ARG A 888 5.35 -22.11 16.99
CA ARG A 888 6.08 -20.86 16.77
C ARG A 888 6.01 -20.01 18.04
N MET A 889 7.11 -19.38 18.43
CA MET A 889 7.14 -18.49 19.60
C MET A 889 7.62 -17.11 19.20
N ASP A 890 6.93 -16.09 19.66
CA ASP A 890 7.23 -14.68 19.43
C ASP A 890 7.79 -14.06 20.72
N LEU A 891 9.05 -13.64 20.67
CA LEU A 891 9.75 -13.12 21.84
C LEU A 891 9.83 -11.60 21.79
N CYS A 892 9.18 -10.91 22.73
CA CYS A 892 9.22 -9.46 22.89
C CYS A 892 9.97 -9.07 24.16
N HIS A 893 11.07 -8.33 24.02
CA HIS A 893 11.81 -7.80 25.17
C HIS A 893 11.15 -6.51 25.67
N ALA A 894 10.91 -6.46 26.98
CA ALA A 894 10.23 -5.36 27.65
C ALA A 894 11.06 -4.80 28.81
N ILE A 895 10.82 -3.54 29.15
CA ILE A 895 11.41 -2.86 30.29
C ILE A 895 10.29 -2.50 31.27
N ARG A 896 10.50 -2.79 32.56
CA ARG A 896 9.50 -2.57 33.60
C ARG A 896 9.20 -1.07 33.73
N CYS A 897 7.92 -0.76 33.95
CA CYS A 897 7.48 0.58 34.31
C CYS A 897 6.65 0.54 35.59
N CYS A 898 6.78 1.56 36.44
CA CYS A 898 5.96 1.67 37.65
C CYS A 898 4.56 2.27 37.40
N SER A 899 4.34 2.81 36.21
CA SER A 899 3.19 3.67 35.95
C SER A 899 1.92 2.86 35.70
N ASP A 900 0.78 3.36 36.20
CA ASP A 900 -0.56 2.90 35.82
C ASP A 900 -1.05 3.60 34.54
N PHE A 901 -0.12 4.19 33.78
CA PHE A 901 -0.39 5.22 32.77
C PHE A 901 -1.46 4.79 31.76
N CYS A 902 -2.66 5.31 31.96
CA CYS A 902 -3.72 5.41 30.97
C CYS A 902 -4.23 6.85 30.97
N THR A 903 -4.35 7.43 29.78
CA THR A 903 -4.87 8.80 29.60
C THR A 903 -6.34 8.92 30.01
N ASP A 904 -7.06 7.81 30.11
CA ASP A 904 -8.50 7.74 30.41
C ASP A 904 -8.78 6.64 31.45
N THR A 905 -8.27 6.83 32.66
CA THR A 905 -8.45 5.88 33.79
C THR A 905 -9.91 5.64 34.16
N GLU A 906 -10.83 6.58 33.90
CA GLU A 906 -12.26 6.38 34.16
C GLU A 906 -12.86 5.36 33.20
N ARG A 907 -12.54 5.44 31.90
CA ARG A 907 -12.98 4.48 30.88
C ARG A 907 -12.68 3.02 31.24
N ILE A 908 -11.52 2.75 31.84
CA ILE A 908 -11.09 1.37 32.12
C ILE A 908 -11.61 0.83 33.45
N LYS A 909 -11.89 1.71 34.44
CA LYS A 909 -12.46 1.28 35.73
C LYS A 909 -13.76 0.51 35.54
N PHE A 910 -14.57 0.85 34.53
CA PHE A 910 -15.80 0.13 34.20
C PHE A 910 -15.57 -1.29 33.63
N ILE A 911 -14.35 -1.61 33.20
CA ILE A 911 -14.02 -2.90 32.59
C ILE A 911 -13.32 -3.83 33.59
N THR A 912 -12.43 -3.32 34.46
CA THR A 912 -11.71 -4.15 35.45
C THR A 912 -11.14 -3.32 36.62
N ASP A 913 -11.32 -3.83 37.85
CA ASP A 913 -10.92 -3.15 39.10
C ASP A 913 -9.42 -3.19 39.44
N ARG A 914 -8.65 -4.08 38.81
CA ARG A 914 -7.20 -4.23 39.07
C ARG A 914 -6.42 -4.43 37.77
N LEU A 915 -5.75 -3.38 37.33
CA LEU A 915 -4.87 -3.40 36.16
C LEU A 915 -3.40 -3.64 36.57
N PRO A 916 -2.63 -4.37 35.75
CA PRO A 916 -1.19 -4.45 35.91
C PRO A 916 -0.53 -3.10 35.52
N LYS A 917 0.73 -2.90 35.91
CA LYS A 917 1.51 -1.76 35.42
C LYS A 917 1.79 -1.87 33.92
N VAL A 918 1.93 -0.73 33.23
CA VAL A 918 2.38 -0.74 31.82
C VAL A 918 3.85 -1.15 31.73
N HIS A 919 4.32 -1.42 30.52
CA HIS A 919 5.73 -1.69 30.25
C HIS A 919 6.14 -1.06 28.92
N LEU A 920 7.45 -0.90 28.72
CA LEU A 920 8.02 -0.28 27.53
C LEU A 920 8.67 -1.33 26.63
N VAL A 921 8.44 -1.24 25.33
CA VAL A 921 9.01 -2.15 24.33
C VAL A 921 9.76 -1.38 23.24
N ARG A 922 10.81 -1.98 22.69
CA ARG A 922 11.61 -1.40 21.60
C ARG A 922 10.94 -1.62 20.24
N ALA A 923 9.75 -1.09 20.04
CA ALA A 923 9.02 -1.18 18.78
C ALA A 923 8.70 0.23 18.24
N THR A 924 9.71 0.88 17.64
CA THR A 924 9.59 2.25 17.13
C THR A 924 9.01 2.31 15.71
N ARG A 925 8.53 3.49 15.31
CA ARG A 925 7.98 3.77 13.98
C ARG A 925 9.02 3.49 12.87
N PRO A 926 8.59 3.10 11.66
CA PRO A 926 9.48 2.89 10.51
C PRO A 926 9.96 4.20 9.86
N THR A 927 10.29 5.23 10.64
CA THR A 927 10.86 6.47 10.13
C THR A 927 12.34 6.55 10.49
N LYS A 928 13.19 7.02 9.56
CA LYS A 928 14.65 7.16 9.76
C LYS A 928 15.04 8.15 10.88
N GLN A 929 14.07 8.81 11.52
CA GLN A 929 14.26 9.97 12.40
C GLN A 929 14.06 9.68 13.91
N THR A 930 13.57 8.51 14.32
CA THR A 930 13.27 8.22 15.74
C THR A 930 14.07 7.03 16.29
N GLN A 931 15.34 7.26 16.63
CA GLN A 931 16.23 6.24 17.22
C GLN A 931 16.18 6.16 18.76
N ASN A 932 15.46 7.08 19.42
CA ASN A 932 15.51 7.32 20.87
C ASN A 932 14.11 7.19 21.55
N GLU A 933 13.26 6.30 21.07
CA GLU A 933 11.88 6.13 21.56
C GLU A 933 11.62 4.70 22.03
N LEU A 934 10.80 4.54 23.08
CA LEU A 934 10.24 3.25 23.51
C LEU A 934 8.71 3.30 23.44
N ARG A 935 8.07 2.27 22.89
CA ARG A 935 6.61 2.22 22.81
C ARG A 935 6.02 1.78 24.14
N VAL A 936 4.95 2.46 24.58
CA VAL A 936 4.14 2.02 25.72
C VAL A 936 3.27 0.83 25.31
N SER A 937 3.40 -0.28 26.02
CA SER A 937 2.69 -1.54 25.75
C SER A 937 1.65 -1.84 26.82
N PHE A 938 0.46 -2.24 26.36
CA PHE A 938 -0.69 -2.61 27.18
C PHE A 938 -0.99 -4.10 27.16
N SER A 939 -0.10 -4.95 26.62
CA SER A 939 -0.38 -6.39 26.43
C SER A 939 -0.76 -7.15 27.71
N LEU A 940 -0.28 -6.70 28.89
CA LEU A 940 -0.71 -7.27 30.17
C LEU A 940 -2.11 -6.80 30.59
N HIS A 941 -2.51 -5.58 30.23
CA HIS A 941 -3.88 -5.08 30.44
C HIS A 941 -4.84 -5.81 29.52
N GLU A 942 -4.48 -5.94 28.24
CA GLU A 942 -5.23 -6.74 27.26
C GLU A 942 -5.44 -8.16 27.79
N LYS A 943 -4.36 -8.83 28.23
CA LYS A 943 -4.45 -10.17 28.82
C LYS A 943 -5.44 -10.23 29.98
N ARG A 944 -5.48 -9.22 30.85
CA ARG A 944 -6.40 -9.19 31.99
C ARG A 944 -7.87 -9.10 31.53
N ILE A 945 -8.18 -8.19 30.62
CA ILE A 945 -9.54 -7.95 30.11
C ILE A 945 -10.03 -9.15 29.30
N MET A 946 -9.18 -9.70 28.42
CA MET A 946 -9.53 -10.85 27.59
C MET A 946 -9.85 -12.11 28.42
N ARG A 947 -9.29 -12.23 29.62
CA ARG A 947 -9.56 -13.37 30.52
C ARG A 947 -10.86 -13.26 31.31
N SER A 948 -11.52 -12.10 31.31
CA SER A 948 -12.80 -11.90 32.01
C SER A 948 -14.02 -11.92 31.10
N LEU A 949 -13.86 -12.25 29.83
CA LEU A 949 -14.94 -12.25 28.85
C LEU A 949 -15.98 -13.35 29.13
N SER A 950 -17.25 -13.01 28.89
CA SER A 950 -18.34 -13.99 28.77
C SER A 950 -18.22 -14.80 27.47
N ASP A 951 -19.04 -15.85 27.33
CA ASP A 951 -19.13 -16.62 26.09
C ASP A 951 -19.40 -15.72 24.88
N VAL A 952 -20.45 -14.90 24.94
CA VAL A 952 -20.86 -14.03 23.83
C VAL A 952 -19.78 -13.00 23.50
N GLN A 953 -19.12 -12.43 24.52
CA GLN A 953 -18.03 -11.46 24.33
C GLN A 953 -16.79 -12.11 23.69
N GLY A 954 -16.39 -13.30 24.16
CA GLY A 954 -15.28 -14.08 23.61
C GLY A 954 -15.55 -14.62 22.20
N GLN A 955 -16.80 -15.01 21.92
CA GLN A 955 -17.26 -15.40 20.60
C GLN A 955 -17.26 -14.22 19.63
N LEU A 956 -17.80 -13.07 20.03
CA LEU A 956 -17.74 -11.83 19.24
C LEU A 956 -16.29 -11.51 18.83
N PHE A 957 -15.36 -11.53 19.78
CA PHE A 957 -13.94 -11.35 19.49
C PHE A 957 -13.41 -12.37 18.48
N THR A 958 -13.80 -13.64 18.63
CA THR A 958 -13.40 -14.73 17.74
C THR A 958 -13.89 -14.47 16.31
N VAL A 959 -15.13 -14.03 16.13
CA VAL A 959 -15.70 -13.68 14.81
C VAL A 959 -14.95 -12.50 14.19
N ILE A 960 -14.80 -11.39 14.92
CA ILE A 960 -14.10 -10.19 14.41
C ILE A 960 -12.66 -10.55 14.00
N LYS A 961 -11.95 -11.30 14.84
CA LYS A 961 -10.58 -11.74 14.54
C LYS A 961 -10.52 -12.67 13.33
N PHE A 962 -11.49 -13.58 13.18
CA PHE A 962 -11.61 -14.44 12.00
C PHE A 962 -11.80 -13.62 10.73
N ILE A 963 -12.72 -12.64 10.75
CA ILE A 963 -12.97 -11.74 9.62
C ILE A 963 -11.67 -11.02 9.23
N PHE A 964 -10.98 -10.43 10.21
CA PHE A 964 -9.79 -9.61 9.95
C PHE A 964 -8.56 -10.42 9.53
N LYS A 965 -8.33 -11.61 10.12
CA LYS A 965 -7.11 -12.40 9.89
C LYS A 965 -7.27 -13.44 8.78
N LYS A 966 -8.48 -13.93 8.52
CA LYS A 966 -8.74 -15.03 7.57
C LYS A 966 -9.65 -14.58 6.43
N TYR A 967 -10.86 -14.15 6.72
CA TYR A 967 -11.85 -13.88 5.67
C TYR A 967 -11.41 -12.76 4.71
N LEU A 968 -11.07 -11.58 5.24
CA LEU A 968 -10.64 -10.46 4.40
C LEU A 968 -9.36 -10.78 3.60
N PRO A 969 -8.26 -11.30 4.21
CA PRO A 969 -7.03 -11.49 3.45
C PRO A 969 -7.05 -12.71 2.52
N ILE A 970 -7.70 -13.81 2.91
CA ILE A 970 -7.67 -15.08 2.16
C ILE A 970 -8.83 -15.13 1.17
N THR A 971 -10.06 -14.90 1.62
CA THR A 971 -11.27 -15.00 0.79
C THR A 971 -11.40 -13.79 -0.11
N LEU A 972 -11.27 -12.58 0.44
CA LEU A 972 -11.50 -11.32 -0.28
C LEU A 972 -10.20 -10.64 -0.76
N LYS A 973 -9.05 -11.33 -0.63
CA LYS A 973 -7.71 -10.85 -1.05
C LYS A 973 -7.39 -9.43 -0.56
N THR A 974 -7.88 -9.08 0.63
CA THR A 974 -7.83 -7.73 1.19
C THR A 974 -7.09 -7.74 2.53
N PRO A 975 -5.74 -7.80 2.51
CA PRO A 975 -4.95 -7.61 3.70
C PRO A 975 -4.94 -6.13 4.11
N GLY A 976 -4.84 -5.88 5.42
CA GLY A 976 -4.73 -4.52 5.97
C GLY A 976 -4.95 -4.46 7.48
N LEU A 977 -5.81 -5.35 8.01
CA LEU A 977 -6.10 -5.44 9.44
C LEU A 977 -5.22 -6.50 10.13
N LYS A 978 -5.13 -6.38 11.47
CA LYS A 978 -4.32 -7.24 12.35
C LYS A 978 -5.11 -7.57 13.62
N THR A 979 -4.69 -8.61 14.35
CA THR A 979 -5.32 -9.08 15.60
C THR A 979 -5.53 -7.98 16.64
N TYR A 980 -4.59 -7.05 16.79
CA TYR A 980 -4.74 -5.98 17.78
C TYR A 980 -5.88 -5.02 17.42
N HIS A 981 -6.22 -4.81 16.13
CA HIS A 981 -7.40 -4.03 15.74
C HIS A 981 -8.69 -4.70 16.24
N ALA A 982 -8.79 -6.03 16.12
CA ALA A 982 -9.94 -6.78 16.61
C ALA A 982 -10.09 -6.69 18.14
N LYS A 983 -8.98 -6.74 18.89
CA LYS A 983 -9.00 -6.57 20.35
C LYS A 983 -9.40 -5.15 20.75
N THR A 984 -8.79 -4.15 20.12
CA THR A 984 -9.10 -2.73 20.40
C THR A 984 -10.56 -2.43 20.12
N LEU A 985 -11.10 -2.96 19.01
CA LEU A 985 -12.51 -2.83 18.66
C LEU A 985 -13.44 -3.50 19.69
N LEU A 986 -13.09 -4.70 20.16
CA LEU A 986 -13.81 -5.36 21.25
C LEU A 986 -13.85 -4.50 22.52
N PHE A 987 -12.73 -3.85 22.89
CA PHE A 987 -12.71 -3.00 24.08
C PHE A 987 -13.63 -1.79 23.97
N PHE A 988 -13.73 -1.17 22.79
CA PHE A 988 -14.73 -0.12 22.55
C PHE A 988 -16.16 -0.66 22.61
N MET A 989 -16.42 -1.90 22.18
CA MET A 989 -17.73 -2.55 22.35
C MET A 989 -18.06 -2.82 23.83
N LEU A 990 -17.07 -3.22 24.63
CA LEU A 990 -17.21 -3.41 26.08
C LEU A 990 -17.42 -2.08 26.82
N GLU A 991 -16.75 -1.01 26.39
CA GLU A 991 -16.98 0.35 26.90
C GLU A 991 -18.41 0.79 26.60
N LYS A 992 -18.88 0.63 25.35
CA LYS A 992 -20.20 1.08 24.91
C LYS A 992 -21.34 0.36 25.64
N HIS A 993 -21.23 -0.95 25.83
CA HIS A 993 -22.32 -1.79 26.34
C HIS A 993 -22.14 -2.27 27.79
N GLY A 994 -21.03 -1.89 28.43
CA GLY A 994 -20.63 -2.42 29.73
C GLY A 994 -20.16 -3.88 29.67
N THR A 995 -19.67 -4.41 30.79
CA THR A 995 -19.11 -5.77 30.90
C THR A 995 -20.05 -6.78 31.57
N GLU A 996 -21.14 -6.32 32.18
CA GLU A 996 -22.05 -7.15 32.96
C GLU A 996 -22.84 -8.13 32.09
N HIS A 997 -22.87 -9.38 32.51
CA HIS A 997 -23.49 -10.47 31.74
C HIS A 997 -25.03 -10.46 31.79
N PHE A 998 -25.63 -9.61 32.64
CA PHE A 998 -27.09 -9.43 32.73
C PHE A 998 -27.60 -8.24 31.90
N ASN A 999 -26.71 -7.45 31.29
CA ASN A 999 -27.12 -6.43 30.35
C ASN A 999 -27.85 -7.08 29.17
N GLN A 1000 -28.97 -6.48 28.74
CA GLN A 1000 -29.83 -7.03 27.69
C GLN A 1000 -29.12 -7.19 26.33
N VAL A 1001 -27.88 -6.71 26.21
CA VAL A 1001 -27.07 -6.68 24.98
C VAL A 1001 -26.24 -7.95 24.80
N TRP A 1002 -25.60 -8.48 25.85
CA TRP A 1002 -24.67 -9.62 25.76
C TRP A 1002 -25.37 -10.98 25.76
N LYS A 1003 -26.35 -11.15 24.88
CA LYS A 1003 -27.15 -12.36 24.77
C LYS A 1003 -26.84 -13.14 23.49
N PRO A 1004 -26.96 -14.48 23.50
CA PRO A 1004 -26.73 -15.33 22.33
C PRO A 1004 -27.46 -14.85 21.06
N GLU A 1005 -28.74 -14.48 21.19
CA GLU A 1005 -29.59 -14.02 20.10
C GLU A 1005 -29.13 -12.69 19.48
N LYS A 1006 -28.18 -11.98 20.09
CA LYS A 1006 -27.66 -10.71 19.57
C LYS A 1006 -26.29 -10.83 18.91
N LEU A 1007 -25.69 -12.01 18.86
CA LEU A 1007 -24.30 -12.18 18.41
C LEU A 1007 -24.04 -11.59 17.01
N ILE A 1008 -24.89 -11.84 16.01
CA ILE A 1008 -24.73 -11.27 14.65
C ILE A 1008 -24.92 -9.76 14.66
N SER A 1009 -25.90 -9.25 15.43
CA SER A 1009 -26.13 -7.81 15.55
C SER A 1009 -24.92 -7.09 16.17
N LEU A 1010 -24.27 -7.72 17.15
CA LEU A 1010 -23.04 -7.22 17.76
C LEU A 1010 -21.85 -7.26 16.80
N VAL A 1011 -21.77 -8.28 15.94
CA VAL A 1011 -20.76 -8.34 14.86
C VAL A 1011 -20.99 -7.19 13.88
N LYS A 1012 -22.22 -6.99 13.41
CA LYS A 1012 -22.57 -5.88 12.50
C LYS A 1012 -22.22 -4.53 13.12
N GLU A 1013 -22.60 -4.31 14.38
CA GLU A 1013 -22.29 -3.09 15.11
C GLU A 1013 -20.77 -2.86 15.26
N ALA A 1014 -20.01 -3.91 15.58
CA ALA A 1014 -18.55 -3.81 15.66
C ALA A 1014 -17.94 -3.43 14.30
N LEU A 1015 -18.42 -4.01 13.19
CA LEU A 1015 -17.94 -3.66 11.84
C LEU A 1015 -18.34 -2.23 11.44
N GLU A 1016 -19.54 -1.77 11.80
CA GLU A 1016 -19.98 -0.38 11.60
C GLU A 1016 -19.11 0.60 12.41
N MET A 1017 -18.78 0.27 13.66
CA MET A 1017 -17.84 1.04 14.49
C MET A 1017 -16.43 1.05 13.91
N MET A 1018 -15.99 -0.06 13.31
CA MET A 1018 -14.71 -0.10 12.61
C MET A 1018 -14.71 0.83 11.38
N LEU A 1019 -15.80 0.84 10.61
CA LEU A 1019 -15.96 1.73 9.45
C LEU A 1019 -15.95 3.20 9.86
N SER A 1020 -16.60 3.56 10.97
CA SER A 1020 -16.58 4.95 11.46
C SER A 1020 -15.19 5.39 11.89
N PHE A 1021 -14.41 4.52 12.55
CA PHE A 1021 -13.01 4.82 12.89
C PHE A 1021 -12.10 4.96 11.67
N ILE A 1022 -12.33 4.16 10.62
CA ILE A 1022 -11.59 4.29 9.36
C ILE A 1022 -11.93 5.64 8.70
N ASP A 1023 -13.21 6.01 8.69
CA ASP A 1023 -13.70 7.22 8.03
C ASP A 1023 -13.34 8.51 8.80
N SER A 1024 -13.07 8.43 10.11
CA SER A 1024 -12.81 9.62 10.95
C SER A 1024 -11.44 10.27 10.78
N SER A 1025 -10.46 9.59 10.16
CA SER A 1025 -9.12 10.15 9.90
C SER A 1025 -8.97 10.53 8.42
N SER A 1026 -8.32 11.66 8.12
CA SER A 1026 -7.94 12.01 6.75
C SER A 1026 -6.66 11.29 6.29
N SER A 1027 -5.93 10.65 7.21
CA SER A 1027 -4.71 9.91 6.88
C SER A 1027 -5.04 8.60 6.14
N PRO A 1028 -4.29 8.27 5.07
CA PRO A 1028 -4.45 6.99 4.36
C PRO A 1028 -3.90 5.79 5.16
N ASP A 1029 -3.05 6.05 6.16
CA ASP A 1029 -2.35 5.03 6.93
C ASP A 1029 -3.05 4.70 8.27
N GLU A 1030 -3.78 5.67 8.83
CA GLU A 1030 -4.47 5.51 10.12
C GLU A 1030 -5.77 4.71 9.96
N CYS A 1031 -5.94 3.73 10.85
CA CYS A 1031 -7.03 2.78 10.80
C CYS A 1031 -8.07 3.02 11.91
N MET A 1032 -7.62 3.23 13.15
CA MET A 1032 -8.51 3.49 14.30
C MET A 1032 -7.72 4.07 15.49
N PRO A 1033 -8.36 4.76 16.45
CA PRO A 1033 -7.69 5.16 17.69
C PRO A 1033 -7.32 3.94 18.55
N HIS A 1034 -6.29 4.08 19.38
CA HIS A 1034 -5.93 3.05 20.36
C HIS A 1034 -6.74 3.23 21.65
N PHE A 1035 -7.34 2.14 22.13
CA PHE A 1035 -8.29 2.15 23.26
C PHE A 1035 -7.70 2.79 24.54
N PHE A 1036 -6.50 2.38 24.94
CA PHE A 1036 -5.87 2.88 26.17
C PHE A 1036 -5.18 4.26 26.02
N MET A 1037 -5.07 4.76 24.79
CA MET A 1037 -4.28 5.96 24.46
C MET A 1037 -4.71 6.54 23.10
N SER A 1038 -5.73 7.38 23.09
CA SER A 1038 -6.37 7.86 21.86
C SER A 1038 -5.46 8.70 20.96
N ASP A 1039 -4.43 9.35 21.52
CA ASP A 1039 -3.41 10.10 20.77
C ASP A 1039 -2.37 9.21 20.07
N ALA A 1040 -2.44 7.89 20.26
CA ALA A 1040 -1.56 6.90 19.64
C ALA A 1040 -2.33 6.02 18.62
N PRO A 1041 -2.63 6.52 17.41
CA PRO A 1041 -3.47 5.79 16.46
C PRO A 1041 -2.86 4.45 16.03
N LEU A 1042 -3.73 3.49 15.72
CA LEU A 1042 -3.39 2.21 15.13
C LEU A 1042 -3.41 2.33 13.61
N TYR A 1043 -2.38 1.78 12.97
CA TYR A 1043 -2.17 1.87 11.52
C TYR A 1043 -2.48 0.55 10.80
N PHE A 1044 -2.90 0.67 9.54
CA PHE A 1044 -3.01 -0.47 8.64
C PHE A 1044 -1.66 -1.22 8.50
N LYS A 1045 -1.74 -2.52 8.23
CA LYS A 1045 -0.55 -3.35 7.99
C LYS A 1045 0.25 -2.79 6.80
N ASN A 1046 1.55 -2.57 7.02
CA ASN A 1046 2.52 -2.02 6.05
C ASN A 1046 2.32 -0.54 5.67
N ALA A 1047 1.61 0.23 6.50
CA ALA A 1047 1.56 1.68 6.40
C ALA A 1047 2.96 2.32 6.21
N GLY A 1048 3.08 3.29 5.30
CA GLY A 1048 4.31 4.04 5.04
C GLY A 1048 5.45 3.35 4.25
N ILE A 1049 5.25 2.14 3.69
CA ILE A 1049 6.31 1.38 2.98
C ILE A 1049 6.31 1.63 1.44
N GLY A 1050 5.28 2.31 0.89
CA GLY A 1050 5.11 2.59 -0.55
C GLY A 1050 4.75 1.34 -1.40
N GLY A 1051 4.08 1.53 -2.54
CA GLY A 1051 3.67 0.45 -3.48
C GLY A 1051 2.14 0.28 -3.61
N ASP A 1052 1.65 -0.96 -3.83
CA ASP A 1052 0.21 -1.38 -3.92
C ASP A 1052 -0.68 -1.02 -2.70
N PHE A 1053 -0.14 -0.26 -1.76
CA PHE A 1053 -0.72 0.08 -0.48
C PHE A 1053 -1.37 1.47 -0.44
N ASP A 1054 -1.22 2.29 -1.49
CA ASP A 1054 -1.80 3.64 -1.63
C ASP A 1054 -3.35 3.66 -1.62
N ASN A 1055 -4.01 2.50 -1.62
CA ASN A 1055 -5.47 2.34 -1.51
C ASN A 1055 -5.92 1.35 -0.42
N THR A 1056 -5.05 1.00 0.54
CA THR A 1056 -5.37 -0.01 1.56
C THR A 1056 -6.59 0.38 2.38
N LYS A 1057 -6.68 1.65 2.78
CA LYS A 1057 -7.82 2.20 3.50
C LYS A 1057 -9.13 2.02 2.73
N SER A 1058 -9.19 2.52 1.50
CA SER A 1058 -10.38 2.43 0.64
C SER A 1058 -10.78 0.99 0.35
N ARG A 1059 -9.81 0.10 0.11
CA ARG A 1059 -10.04 -1.33 -0.15
C ARG A 1059 -10.60 -2.06 1.07
N VAL A 1060 -9.98 -1.89 2.24
CA VAL A 1060 -10.44 -2.52 3.49
C VAL A 1060 -11.83 -1.99 3.87
N ARG A 1061 -12.04 -0.67 3.75
CA ARG A 1061 -13.34 -0.03 3.97
C ARG A 1061 -14.42 -0.65 3.09
N LEU A 1062 -14.19 -0.73 1.78
CA LEU A 1062 -15.16 -1.31 0.83
C LEU A 1062 -15.50 -2.76 1.20
N ARG A 1063 -14.50 -3.61 1.46
CA ARG A 1063 -14.72 -5.03 1.81
C ARG A 1063 -15.26 -5.29 3.20
N LEU A 1064 -15.24 -4.30 4.10
CA LEU A 1064 -15.93 -4.37 5.39
C LEU A 1064 -17.39 -3.97 5.26
N SER A 1065 -17.73 -3.12 4.28
CA SER A 1065 -19.11 -2.74 3.97
C SER A 1065 -19.85 -3.83 3.18
N GLU A 1066 -19.14 -4.55 2.30
CA GLU A 1066 -19.59 -5.82 1.70
C GLU A 1066 -19.67 -6.94 2.73
#